data_AF-A0AAV9IQH5-F1
#
_entry.id   AF-A0AAV9IQH5-F1
#
_cell.length_a   1.000
_cell.length_b   1.000
_cell.length_c   1.000
_cell.angle_alpha   90.00
_cell.angle_beta   90.00
_cell.angle_gamma   90.00
#
_symmetry.space_group_name_H-M   'P 1'
#
loop_
_entity.id
_entity.type
_entity.pdbx_description
1 polymer ?
#
loop_
_entity_poly.entity_id
_entity_poly.type
_entity_poly.pdbx_seq_one_letter_code
_entity_poly.pdbx_strand_id
1 'polypeptide(L)'
;MVVPATANCTTATSPPPRGQRANPVAPPRPAAGDTVAPTPVSRLFGNAGNTSEQVYEMLDSDEDEVNDSLEVDMHSGWIPRLHELTVEPGAVETPAEEVALAARMGRASVVGSPSEEGVETPPIICPPEPIWPCPDDLRDLTPAELARSSDVFMQVAEELHFHWRVLKLGTEPVQPTPWLERLKFLCIVSSNLDEYFSKYMYDMSKTMRPLYERITEAVREITRQQEECFTWVILPALEKYDVRLLTYSALNVVQLQEVDAAFRTRLMPLLTPLTLDPTHPFPLLRSNALYLAVLLQGDSEDTPDASLSPSLSSPRASPAPPNAARDETIVGMLPAGMHVAWLRVPPSSRRFLQIDNERHVLPVEQAIIHNLGALFEDVTVLSAYPFRVTRNTKLELDKLELEATADFLTVVEENLRERQRRGAVRLEVSRDMPERLVTLLREQLHLEPAAVYRSRAPIVGLKDCFALTGVSVPALLYPPWRFKTPTLLGGYKYAVLRDQTSHMFSIMRHNDLLVSFPRHSFAETTLRFLESAARDPQVRLIKMVLYRCGNDSPVVQALIEAARRGVDVNVLVELKASFDEDQNVLYARMLQEAGCNVAYGVKGYKTHAKLILVVREEDGALVSYGNVATGNYNATTAKIYTDLSLFTCNPDICADVMDLFNVFTGYSAKRTFRKLLVSPVNMLDRFLQLIQQEVDAARAGHPARIICQCNGLTEVRITQRLYEASMAGVRIDMVVRGVCRVRPGVPGVSDNIRVVSLLGRFLLHARVFYFANGQGVGRPAYFIGSADWRSRNLYSRLEVVAPVEDKYLQHRLWRHLNQLLSDSVSGWEMLPDGRYFKGDSAALGRLRESVVTAREEAKAEVEKPRDIPSHLSDDGNASSVDVQQLPVVRKAGCVPVRVSRRPEAASADPTVGRKYEVLLITSTSSSSAAVAGNSLPLNNPSVTWVFAKGSIAYGEDGRDAAIREALEEAGVRGQLGPLVSITYKRKRRTVVATEMHILYVTQQLSHWGEDGQRVRRWFTMDEAAKVLTKEYLLNTLVRAREILGEGTHSGEVEGERESTAPQASP
;
A
#
# COMPACT_ATOMS: atom_id res chain seq x y z
N MET A 1 21.27 -37.21 -15.26
CA MET A 1 22.22 -37.85 -16.19
C MET A 1 22.40 -36.95 -17.41
N VAL A 2 23.65 -36.69 -17.77
CA VAL A 2 24.25 -36.51 -19.12
C VAL A 2 23.42 -35.86 -20.26
N VAL A 3 24.04 -34.85 -20.89
CA VAL A 3 23.85 -34.25 -22.23
C VAL A 3 24.15 -35.30 -23.34
N PRO A 4 24.62 -35.03 -24.59
CA PRO A 4 24.39 -33.97 -25.59
C PRO A 4 23.73 -34.53 -26.88
N ALA A 5 23.14 -33.77 -27.82
CA ALA A 5 23.75 -32.86 -28.80
C ALA A 5 24.90 -33.45 -29.66
N THR A 6 24.78 -33.35 -30.99
CA THR A 6 25.91 -33.34 -31.94
C THR A 6 25.60 -32.41 -33.11
N ALA A 7 26.60 -31.62 -33.49
CA ALA A 7 26.64 -30.79 -34.69
C ALA A 7 27.60 -31.38 -35.73
N ASN A 8 27.58 -30.87 -36.96
CA ASN A 8 28.75 -30.61 -37.83
C ASN A 8 28.25 -29.93 -39.13
N CYS A 9 28.75 -28.75 -39.52
CA CYS A 9 30.01 -28.49 -40.26
C CYS A 9 29.97 -29.12 -41.68
N THR A 10 30.09 -28.40 -42.81
CA THR A 10 31.17 -27.46 -43.17
C THR A 10 30.88 -26.51 -44.36
N THR A 11 31.61 -25.40 -44.35
CA THR A 11 31.99 -24.38 -45.35
C THR A 11 32.02 -24.65 -46.89
N ALA A 12 31.54 -23.63 -47.64
CA ALA A 12 32.26 -22.85 -48.70
C ALA A 12 32.11 -23.10 -50.24
N THR A 13 31.93 -21.95 -50.94
CA THR A 13 32.40 -21.53 -52.29
C THR A 13 31.83 -22.05 -53.63
N SER A 14 30.89 -21.26 -54.20
CA SER A 14 30.96 -20.57 -55.53
C SER A 14 31.03 -21.39 -56.86
N PRO A 15 30.99 -20.78 -58.09
CA PRO A 15 29.85 -20.83 -59.04
C PRO A 15 30.29 -21.38 -60.46
N PRO A 16 29.74 -21.04 -61.67
CA PRO A 16 28.53 -20.35 -62.14
C PRO A 16 27.72 -21.18 -63.24
N PRO A 17 27.32 -20.75 -64.48
CA PRO A 17 25.92 -20.97 -64.98
C PRO A 17 25.76 -21.58 -66.41
N ARG A 18 24.51 -21.70 -66.95
CA ARG A 18 24.06 -21.22 -68.30
C ARG A 18 22.78 -21.89 -68.88
N GLY A 19 21.99 -21.06 -69.61
CA GLY A 19 21.34 -21.42 -70.90
C GLY A 19 19.80 -21.47 -70.91
N GLN A 20 19.09 -21.07 -72.00
CA GLN A 20 19.50 -20.38 -73.25
C GLN A 20 18.26 -19.95 -74.10
N ARG A 21 18.43 -19.01 -75.05
CA ARG A 21 17.55 -18.62 -76.21
C ARG A 21 16.31 -17.73 -75.96
N ALA A 22 15.77 -16.98 -76.94
CA ALA A 22 16.33 -16.15 -78.03
C ALA A 22 15.20 -15.34 -78.76
N ASN A 23 15.49 -14.07 -79.12
CA ASN A 23 14.99 -13.14 -80.18
C ASN A 23 14.11 -13.67 -81.38
N PRO A 24 13.53 -12.83 -82.31
CA PRO A 24 13.74 -11.36 -82.56
C PRO A 24 12.52 -10.44 -82.98
N VAL A 25 12.73 -9.11 -82.82
CA VAL A 25 12.48 -7.95 -83.74
C VAL A 25 11.05 -7.49 -84.21
N ALA A 26 10.86 -6.15 -84.10
CA ALA A 26 9.76 -5.21 -84.41
C ALA A 26 9.47 -4.97 -85.93
N PRO A 27 8.67 -3.96 -86.43
CA PRO A 27 7.83 -2.87 -85.83
C PRO A 27 6.36 -2.92 -86.40
N PRO A 28 5.51 -1.85 -86.63
CA PRO A 28 5.55 -0.39 -86.37
C PRO A 28 4.26 0.27 -85.76
N ARG A 29 3.65 1.26 -86.45
CA ARG A 29 2.50 2.18 -86.17
C ARG A 29 1.91 2.64 -87.55
N PRO A 30 0.76 3.37 -87.71
CA PRO A 30 -0.30 3.80 -86.77
C PRO A 30 -1.78 3.65 -87.28
N ALA A 31 -2.73 4.14 -86.46
CA ALA A 31 -3.92 4.96 -86.82
C ALA A 31 -5.36 4.37 -86.88
N ALA A 32 -6.30 5.30 -86.59
CA ALA A 32 -7.78 5.26 -86.65
C ALA A 32 -8.52 4.39 -85.62
N GLY A 33 -9.25 5.05 -84.72
CA GLY A 33 -10.01 4.44 -83.63
C GLY A 33 -11.48 4.14 -83.94
N ASP A 34 -12.13 3.58 -82.92
CA ASP A 34 -13.58 3.50 -82.79
C ASP A 34 -13.97 3.73 -81.33
N THR A 35 -15.21 4.17 -81.08
CA THR A 35 -15.58 4.90 -79.85
C THR A 35 -16.56 4.17 -78.92
N VAL A 36 -16.23 4.09 -77.62
CA VAL A 36 -17.20 4.04 -76.51
C VAL A 36 -16.65 4.89 -75.35
N ALA A 37 -17.50 5.71 -74.73
CA ALA A 37 -17.10 6.79 -73.81
C ALA A 37 -16.79 6.33 -72.37
N PRO A 38 -15.91 7.03 -71.64
CA PRO A 38 -15.64 6.77 -70.22
C PRO A 38 -16.66 7.46 -69.29
N THR A 39 -17.00 6.80 -68.18
CA THR A 39 -17.70 7.38 -67.01
C THR A 39 -17.05 6.87 -65.71
N PRO A 40 -17.17 7.58 -64.57
CA PRO A 40 -15.93 8.01 -63.92
C PRO A 40 -15.70 7.45 -62.50
N VAL A 41 -14.49 6.91 -62.25
CA VAL A 41 -13.96 6.68 -60.89
C VAL A 41 -13.18 7.92 -60.42
N SER A 42 -13.88 9.05 -60.32
CA SER A 42 -13.35 10.31 -59.77
C SER A 42 -14.32 10.98 -58.78
N ARG A 43 -15.16 10.16 -58.11
CA ARG A 43 -16.25 10.61 -57.22
C ARG A 43 -16.15 10.23 -55.74
N LEU A 44 -15.03 9.63 -55.30
CA LEU A 44 -14.75 9.46 -53.86
C LEU A 44 -13.73 10.46 -53.30
N PHE A 45 -12.97 11.15 -54.17
CA PHE A 45 -12.07 12.24 -53.78
C PHE A 45 -12.14 13.36 -54.81
N GLY A 46 -13.10 14.27 -54.63
CA GLY A 46 -13.34 15.39 -55.55
C GLY A 46 -14.30 16.45 -54.99
N ASN A 47 -13.74 17.50 -54.39
CA ASN A 47 -14.39 18.75 -53.99
C ASN A 47 -15.73 18.66 -53.23
N ALA A 48 -15.64 18.29 -51.96
CA ALA A 48 -16.41 18.94 -50.90
C ALA A 48 -15.50 19.12 -49.69
N GLY A 49 -15.68 20.22 -48.94
CA GLY A 49 -14.92 20.48 -47.72
C GLY A 49 -15.46 19.65 -46.55
N ASN A 50 -15.25 18.33 -46.58
CA ASN A 50 -15.59 17.49 -45.45
C ASN A 50 -14.63 17.85 -44.30
N THR A 51 -15.18 18.55 -43.29
CA THR A 51 -14.46 18.79 -42.04
C THR A 51 -14.12 17.45 -41.39
N SER A 52 -13.06 17.43 -40.59
CA SER A 52 -12.66 16.23 -39.84
C SER A 52 -13.80 15.65 -38.99
N GLU A 53 -14.77 16.50 -38.60
CA GLU A 53 -16.02 16.11 -37.94
C GLU A 53 -16.77 14.97 -38.66
N GLN A 54 -16.84 14.89 -39.99
CA GLN A 54 -17.61 13.80 -40.65
C GLN A 54 -16.92 12.44 -40.62
N VAL A 55 -15.59 12.40 -40.58
CA VAL A 55 -14.84 11.14 -40.35
C VAL A 55 -14.93 10.76 -38.86
N TYR A 56 -14.98 11.76 -37.96
CA TYR A 56 -15.19 11.53 -36.54
C TYR A 56 -16.63 11.15 -36.18
N GLU A 57 -17.67 11.60 -36.91
CA GLU A 57 -19.06 11.15 -36.73
C GLU A 57 -19.22 9.68 -37.11
N MET A 58 -18.58 9.21 -38.19
CA MET A 58 -18.53 7.78 -38.52
C MET A 58 -17.71 6.96 -37.51
N LEU A 59 -16.71 7.56 -36.84
CA LEU A 59 -15.96 6.90 -35.78
C LEU A 59 -16.67 6.92 -34.42
N ASP A 60 -17.45 7.95 -34.08
CA ASP A 60 -18.39 7.91 -32.95
C ASP A 60 -19.47 6.85 -33.27
N SER A 61 -20.04 6.78 -34.48
CA SER A 61 -21.04 5.74 -34.80
C SER A 61 -20.48 4.31 -34.85
N ASP A 62 -19.26 4.07 -35.33
CA ASP A 62 -18.64 2.73 -35.27
C ASP A 62 -18.15 2.37 -33.85
N GLU A 63 -17.82 3.36 -32.99
CA GLU A 63 -17.59 3.10 -31.56
C GLU A 63 -18.92 2.95 -30.79
N ASP A 64 -20.03 3.58 -31.21
CA ASP A 64 -21.32 3.61 -30.51
C ASP A 64 -22.34 2.54 -30.98
N GLU A 65 -22.45 2.17 -32.26
CA GLU A 65 -23.32 1.06 -32.71
C GLU A 65 -22.79 -0.31 -32.20
N VAL A 66 -21.49 -0.40 -31.93
CA VAL A 66 -20.86 -1.54 -31.24
C VAL A 66 -20.99 -1.42 -29.70
N ASN A 67 -21.32 -0.24 -29.16
CA ASN A 67 -21.68 -0.08 -27.74
C ASN A 67 -23.17 -0.40 -27.49
N ASP A 68 -24.11 0.06 -28.32
CA ASP A 68 -25.57 0.00 -28.02
C ASP A 68 -26.15 -1.42 -27.97
N SER A 69 -25.51 -2.38 -28.63
CA SER A 69 -25.89 -3.81 -28.58
C SER A 69 -24.99 -4.67 -27.68
N LEU A 70 -23.91 -4.09 -27.16
CA LEU A 70 -22.92 -4.73 -26.29
C LEU A 70 -22.34 -3.71 -25.30
N GLU A 71 -23.22 -3.07 -24.51
CA GLU A 71 -22.82 -2.32 -23.31
C GLU A 71 -22.23 -3.30 -22.29
N VAL A 72 -20.97 -3.68 -22.52
CA VAL A 72 -20.09 -4.20 -21.47
C VAL A 72 -19.69 -3.00 -20.63
N ASP A 73 -20.68 -2.61 -19.84
CA ASP A 73 -20.72 -1.58 -18.82
C ASP A 73 -19.33 -1.35 -18.19
N MET A 74 -18.77 -0.15 -18.37
CA MET A 74 -17.51 0.19 -17.69
C MET A 74 -17.67 0.34 -16.16
N HIS A 75 -18.91 0.31 -15.65
CA HIS A 75 -19.19 0.11 -14.23
C HIS A 75 -19.01 -1.36 -13.78
N SER A 76 -18.89 -2.35 -14.68
CA SER A 76 -18.67 -3.77 -14.30
C SER A 76 -17.26 -4.07 -13.73
N GLY A 77 -16.41 -3.05 -13.56
CA GLY A 77 -15.28 -3.07 -12.62
C GLY A 77 -15.67 -2.84 -11.14
N TRP A 78 -16.96 -2.61 -10.89
CA TRP A 78 -17.62 -2.38 -9.61
C TRP A 78 -19.00 -3.09 -9.59
N ILE A 79 -18.96 -4.43 -9.48
CA ILE A 79 -20.09 -5.40 -9.39
C ILE A 79 -20.81 -5.71 -10.74
N PRO A 80 -21.07 -6.99 -11.08
CA PRO A 80 -21.86 -7.36 -12.25
C PRO A 80 -23.38 -7.36 -11.96
N ARG A 81 -24.18 -6.86 -12.91
CA ARG A 81 -25.65 -7.02 -12.88
C ARG A 81 -26.04 -8.44 -13.29
N LEU A 82 -26.53 -9.21 -12.33
CA LEU A 82 -27.16 -10.52 -12.53
C LEU A 82 -28.64 -10.31 -12.90
N HIS A 83 -28.95 -9.98 -14.15
CA HIS A 83 -30.22 -10.23 -14.86
C HIS A 83 -29.98 -9.97 -16.36
N GLU A 84 -30.76 -10.62 -17.23
CA GLU A 84 -30.67 -10.58 -18.71
C GLU A 84 -29.50 -11.36 -19.33
N LEU A 85 -29.64 -12.69 -19.32
CA LEU A 85 -29.02 -13.59 -20.29
C LEU A 85 -30.11 -14.50 -20.89
N THR A 86 -30.77 -14.05 -21.96
CA THR A 86 -31.45 -14.96 -22.89
C THR A 86 -30.39 -15.62 -23.76
N VAL A 87 -30.04 -16.86 -23.44
CA VAL A 87 -29.02 -17.64 -24.15
C VAL A 87 -29.64 -18.27 -25.39
N GLU A 88 -29.13 -17.95 -26.58
CA GLU A 88 -29.35 -18.81 -27.76
C GLU A 88 -28.51 -20.10 -27.63
N PRO A 89 -29.07 -21.29 -27.92
CA PRO A 89 -28.42 -22.57 -27.63
C PRO A 89 -27.37 -22.94 -28.69
N GLY A 90 -26.08 -22.90 -28.32
CA GLY A 90 -24.96 -23.11 -29.25
C GLY A 90 -23.69 -23.76 -28.67
N ALA A 91 -23.84 -24.93 -28.02
CA ALA A 91 -22.82 -25.97 -27.81
C ALA A 91 -21.35 -25.56 -27.47
N VAL A 92 -21.07 -25.33 -26.17
CA VAL A 92 -19.84 -25.81 -25.51
C VAL A 92 -20.23 -26.29 -24.11
N GLU A 93 -19.94 -27.55 -23.78
CA GLU A 93 -20.25 -28.11 -22.46
C GLU A 93 -19.27 -27.60 -21.39
N THR A 94 -19.78 -26.84 -20.43
CA THR A 94 -19.17 -26.64 -19.12
C THR A 94 -20.16 -27.06 -18.03
N PRO A 95 -19.74 -27.70 -16.92
CA PRO A 95 -20.68 -28.19 -15.91
C PRO A 95 -21.41 -27.02 -15.24
N ALA A 96 -22.73 -26.92 -15.45
CA ALA A 96 -23.56 -25.83 -14.93
C ALA A 96 -23.59 -25.75 -13.38
N GLU A 97 -23.12 -26.79 -12.69
CA GLU A 97 -23.10 -26.89 -11.24
C GLU A 97 -22.05 -25.95 -10.58
N GLU A 98 -20.90 -25.69 -11.20
CA GLU A 98 -19.87 -24.81 -10.61
C GLU A 98 -20.31 -23.33 -10.56
N VAL A 99 -21.00 -22.85 -11.61
CA VAL A 99 -21.52 -21.47 -11.66
C VAL A 99 -22.73 -21.31 -10.75
N ALA A 100 -23.58 -22.34 -10.64
CA ALA A 100 -24.72 -22.35 -9.71
C ALA A 100 -24.28 -22.34 -8.24
N LEU A 101 -23.16 -22.97 -7.88
CA LEU A 101 -22.62 -22.97 -6.52
C LEU A 101 -22.16 -21.57 -6.09
N ALA A 102 -21.42 -20.86 -6.95
CA ALA A 102 -20.99 -19.48 -6.70
C ALA A 102 -22.17 -18.51 -6.53
N ALA A 103 -23.24 -18.67 -7.33
CA ALA A 103 -24.46 -17.86 -7.22
C ALA A 103 -25.26 -18.15 -5.94
N ARG A 104 -25.38 -19.42 -5.52
CA ARG A 104 -26.11 -19.80 -4.29
C ARG A 104 -25.40 -19.34 -3.01
N MET A 105 -24.07 -19.25 -2.99
CA MET A 105 -23.32 -18.74 -1.84
C MET A 105 -23.39 -17.21 -1.66
N GLY A 106 -23.81 -16.46 -2.69
CA GLY A 106 -23.98 -15.00 -2.61
C GLY A 106 -25.30 -14.53 -2.00
N ARG A 107 -26.31 -15.41 -1.86
CA ARG A 107 -27.65 -15.08 -1.32
C ARG A 107 -28.27 -16.25 -0.56
N ALA A 108 -27.83 -16.48 0.67
CA ALA A 108 -28.48 -17.40 1.60
C ALA A 108 -28.89 -16.67 2.89
N SER A 109 -30.19 -16.43 3.05
CA SER A 109 -30.80 -16.10 4.34
C SER A 109 -30.72 -17.33 5.25
N VAL A 110 -30.12 -17.19 6.43
CA VAL A 110 -30.03 -18.28 7.42
C VAL A 110 -31.41 -18.57 7.99
N VAL A 111 -31.96 -19.74 7.64
CA VAL A 111 -33.14 -20.32 8.31
C VAL A 111 -32.83 -21.78 8.65
N GLY A 112 -32.64 -22.06 9.94
CA GLY A 112 -32.64 -23.42 10.50
C GLY A 112 -31.34 -24.21 10.36
N SER A 113 -30.50 -24.14 11.39
CA SER A 113 -29.52 -25.20 11.72
C SER A 113 -29.60 -25.48 13.22
N PRO A 114 -29.63 -26.75 13.66
CA PRO A 114 -29.46 -27.09 15.07
C PRO A 114 -28.01 -26.84 15.50
N SER A 115 -27.84 -26.75 16.82
CA SER A 115 -26.61 -26.44 17.55
C SER A 115 -25.40 -27.30 17.21
N GLU A 116 -24.26 -26.66 16.94
CA GLU A 116 -22.92 -27.14 17.28
C GLU A 116 -21.99 -25.93 17.51
N GLU A 117 -20.85 -26.14 18.17
CA GLU A 117 -20.21 -25.15 19.05
C GLU A 117 -19.52 -23.98 18.34
N GLY A 118 -19.81 -22.76 18.80
CA GLY A 118 -19.37 -21.51 18.16
C GLY A 118 -18.01 -21.01 18.63
N VAL A 119 -17.01 -21.05 17.75
CA VAL A 119 -15.81 -20.19 17.86
C VAL A 119 -16.23 -18.75 17.53
N GLU A 120 -16.47 -17.92 18.55
CA GLU A 120 -16.72 -16.49 18.36
C GLU A 120 -15.45 -15.80 17.82
N THR A 121 -15.44 -15.46 16.52
CA THR A 121 -14.48 -14.51 15.98
C THR A 121 -14.72 -13.14 16.64
N PRO A 122 -13.69 -12.53 17.27
CA PRO A 122 -13.89 -11.30 18.01
C PRO A 122 -14.27 -10.15 17.06
N PRO A 123 -15.17 -9.23 17.48
CA PRO A 123 -15.50 -8.08 16.66
C PRO A 123 -14.27 -7.20 16.46
N ILE A 124 -13.94 -6.90 15.20
CA ILE A 124 -12.84 -6.00 14.83
C ILE A 124 -13.22 -4.59 15.28
N ILE A 125 -12.71 -4.18 16.44
CA ILE A 125 -12.82 -2.80 16.92
C ILE A 125 -11.81 -1.96 16.13
N CYS A 126 -12.31 -1.13 15.21
CA CYS A 126 -11.50 -0.06 14.63
C CYS A 126 -11.15 0.96 15.73
N PRO A 127 -9.87 1.27 15.97
CA PRO A 127 -9.50 2.47 16.71
C PRO A 127 -9.77 3.72 15.85
N PRO A 128 -9.80 4.91 16.47
CA PRO A 128 -9.97 6.17 15.74
C PRO A 128 -8.89 6.35 14.67
N GLU A 129 -9.23 7.13 13.63
CA GLU A 129 -8.27 7.60 12.64
C GLU A 129 -7.06 8.24 13.34
N PRO A 130 -5.82 8.03 12.85
CA PRO A 130 -4.66 8.66 13.47
C PRO A 130 -4.84 10.18 13.48
N ILE A 131 -4.81 10.80 14.66
CA ILE A 131 -5.01 12.24 14.80
C ILE A 131 -3.81 12.93 14.15
N TRP A 132 -4.01 13.45 12.93
CA TRP A 132 -2.98 14.16 12.19
C TRP A 132 -2.77 15.57 12.76
N PRO A 133 -1.56 16.15 12.67
CA PRO A 133 -1.36 17.56 13.00
C PRO A 133 -2.08 18.41 11.95
N CYS A 134 -3.01 19.24 12.41
CA CYS A 134 -3.64 20.31 11.65
C CYS A 134 -4.06 21.38 12.66
N PRO A 135 -3.84 22.70 12.41
CA PRO A 135 -4.22 23.75 13.34
C PRO A 135 -5.72 23.75 13.68
N ASP A 136 -6.05 24.35 14.82
CA ASP A 136 -7.44 24.36 15.31
C ASP A 136 -8.35 25.32 14.53
N ASP A 137 -7.81 26.39 13.96
CA ASP A 137 -8.54 27.24 13.03
C ASP A 137 -7.73 27.47 11.74
N LEU A 138 -8.29 27.08 10.60
CA LEU A 138 -7.70 27.32 9.28
C LEU A 138 -8.13 28.66 8.67
N ARG A 139 -9.16 29.30 9.25
CA ARG A 139 -9.75 30.56 8.75
C ARG A 139 -8.89 31.78 9.11
N ASP A 140 -8.13 31.67 10.20
CA ASP A 140 -7.22 32.71 10.69
C ASP A 140 -5.95 32.84 9.82
N LEU A 141 -5.74 31.96 8.83
CA LEU A 141 -4.57 31.94 7.94
C LEU A 141 -4.90 32.56 6.58
N THR A 142 -4.06 33.49 6.12
CA THR A 142 -4.13 33.94 4.72
C THR A 142 -3.84 32.78 3.75
N PRO A 143 -4.28 32.85 2.47
CA PRO A 143 -3.97 31.83 1.46
C PRO A 143 -2.47 31.52 1.34
N ALA A 144 -1.63 32.52 1.58
CA ALA A 144 -0.18 32.45 1.48
C ALA A 144 0.46 31.79 2.72
N GLU A 145 -0.15 31.91 3.90
CA GLU A 145 0.25 31.20 5.13
C GLU A 145 -0.28 29.76 5.11
N LEU A 146 -1.54 29.56 4.76
CA LEU A 146 -2.17 28.24 4.58
C LEU A 146 -1.39 27.39 3.57
N ALA A 147 -0.94 27.98 2.46
CA ALA A 147 -0.11 27.29 1.47
C ALA A 147 1.31 26.96 1.96
N ARG A 148 1.87 27.71 2.92
CA ARG A 148 3.25 27.50 3.42
C ARG A 148 3.33 26.65 4.69
N SER A 149 2.31 26.69 5.54
CA SER A 149 2.34 26.10 6.88
C SER A 149 2.81 24.64 6.87
N SER A 150 3.73 24.35 7.79
CA SER A 150 4.17 23.00 8.15
C SER A 150 3.17 22.28 9.04
N ASP A 151 2.36 23.04 9.79
CA ASP A 151 1.40 22.49 10.74
C ASP A 151 0.13 22.03 10.01
N VAL A 152 -0.22 22.70 8.91
CA VAL A 152 -1.34 22.34 8.03
C VAL A 152 -1.00 21.16 7.11
N PHE A 153 0.24 21.10 6.60
CA PHE A 153 0.70 20.04 5.70
C PHE A 153 2.08 19.51 6.08
N MET A 154 2.10 18.23 6.47
CA MET A 154 3.33 17.45 6.59
C MET A 154 3.32 16.30 5.58
N GLN A 155 4.25 16.33 4.62
CA GLN A 155 4.35 15.28 3.59
C GLN A 155 4.47 13.87 4.21
N VAL A 156 5.17 13.75 5.35
CA VAL A 156 5.41 12.47 6.03
C VAL A 156 4.12 11.87 6.59
N ALA A 157 3.21 12.70 7.12
CA ALA A 157 1.88 12.28 7.57
C ALA A 157 0.97 11.94 6.38
N GLU A 158 1.01 12.75 5.31
CA GLU A 158 0.22 12.54 4.10
C GLU A 158 0.58 11.25 3.34
N GLU A 159 1.88 10.87 3.27
CA GLU A 159 2.29 9.57 2.72
C GLU A 159 1.77 8.41 3.61
N LEU A 160 1.79 8.56 4.94
CA LEU A 160 1.23 7.55 5.84
C LEU A 160 -0.30 7.43 5.73
N HIS A 161 -1.00 8.54 5.55
CA HIS A 161 -2.45 8.56 5.34
C HIS A 161 -2.86 7.97 3.97
N PHE A 162 -2.00 8.05 2.96
CA PHE A 162 -2.13 7.23 1.75
C PHE A 162 -1.97 5.73 2.07
N HIS A 163 -0.99 5.32 2.88
CA HIS A 163 -0.83 3.90 3.26
C HIS A 163 -2.04 3.36 4.03
N TRP A 164 -2.62 4.15 4.94
CA TRP A 164 -3.86 3.79 5.66
C TRP A 164 -5.05 3.57 4.72
N ARG A 165 -5.24 4.44 3.70
CA ARG A 165 -6.31 4.23 2.70
C ARG A 165 -6.08 2.98 1.84
N VAL A 166 -4.82 2.59 1.59
CA VAL A 166 -4.51 1.31 0.91
C VAL A 166 -4.78 0.11 1.83
N LEU A 167 -4.47 0.22 3.13
CA LEU A 167 -4.83 -0.81 4.13
C LEU A 167 -6.34 -1.08 4.13
N LYS A 168 -7.17 -0.02 4.08
CA LYS A 168 -8.63 -0.16 4.02
C LYS A 168 -9.14 -0.96 2.82
N LEU A 169 -8.42 -1.01 1.70
CA LEU A 169 -8.77 -1.91 0.57
C LEU A 169 -8.56 -3.40 0.89
N GLY A 170 -7.70 -3.72 1.85
CA GLY A 170 -7.48 -5.07 2.37
C GLY A 170 -8.41 -5.42 3.54
N THR A 171 -8.62 -4.50 4.49
CA THR A 171 -9.42 -4.74 5.71
C THR A 171 -10.93 -4.60 5.50
N GLU A 172 -11.36 -3.54 4.81
CA GLU A 172 -12.75 -3.13 4.63
C GLU A 172 -13.01 -2.74 3.16
N PRO A 173 -12.91 -3.69 2.21
CA PRO A 173 -13.17 -3.40 0.81
C PRO A 173 -14.64 -3.00 0.62
N VAL A 174 -14.85 -1.88 -0.08
CA VAL A 174 -16.19 -1.37 -0.44
C VAL A 174 -16.83 -2.19 -1.58
N GLN A 175 -16.05 -3.06 -2.23
CA GLN A 175 -16.52 -4.09 -3.17
C GLN A 175 -16.47 -5.48 -2.55
N PRO A 176 -17.13 -6.48 -3.18
CA PRO A 176 -16.65 -7.86 -3.17
C PRO A 176 -15.26 -7.99 -3.82
N THR A 177 -14.22 -7.44 -3.18
CA THR A 177 -12.82 -7.63 -3.58
C THR A 177 -12.40 -9.07 -3.26
N PRO A 178 -11.94 -9.87 -4.25
CA PRO A 178 -11.56 -11.27 -4.03
C PRO A 178 -10.40 -11.43 -3.02
N TRP A 179 -10.35 -12.56 -2.30
CA TRP A 179 -9.48 -12.69 -1.12
C TRP A 179 -7.97 -12.57 -1.41
N LEU A 180 -7.47 -13.08 -2.54
CA LEU A 180 -6.06 -12.88 -2.91
C LEU A 180 -5.79 -11.43 -3.38
N GLU A 181 -6.80 -10.70 -3.87
CA GLU A 181 -6.68 -9.27 -4.16
C GLU A 181 -6.63 -8.43 -2.87
N ARG A 182 -7.42 -8.80 -1.85
CA ARG A 182 -7.31 -8.24 -0.49
C ARG A 182 -5.91 -8.50 0.09
N LEU A 183 -5.39 -9.71 -0.06
CA LEU A 183 -4.03 -10.06 0.33
C LEU A 183 -2.98 -9.18 -0.40
N LYS A 184 -3.12 -8.96 -1.72
CA LYS A 184 -2.24 -8.03 -2.45
C LYS A 184 -2.24 -6.64 -1.81
N PHE A 185 -3.37 -6.08 -1.42
CA PHE A 185 -3.40 -4.77 -0.73
C PHE A 185 -2.64 -4.80 0.61
N LEU A 186 -2.76 -5.86 1.41
CA LEU A 186 -1.95 -6.01 2.62
C LEU A 186 -0.45 -6.11 2.27
N CYS A 187 -0.06 -6.87 1.25
CA CYS A 187 1.34 -6.94 0.80
C CYS A 187 1.87 -5.59 0.27
N ILE A 188 1.03 -4.80 -0.43
CA ILE A 188 1.35 -3.42 -0.86
C ILE A 188 1.62 -2.53 0.36
N VAL A 189 0.81 -2.60 1.43
CA VAL A 189 1.06 -1.82 2.66
C VAL A 189 2.41 -2.18 3.27
N SER A 190 2.77 -3.47 3.32
CA SER A 190 4.09 -3.90 3.83
C SER A 190 5.22 -3.34 2.98
N SER A 191 5.10 -3.40 1.65
CA SER A 191 6.09 -2.82 0.72
C SER A 191 6.19 -1.29 0.81
N ASN A 192 5.07 -0.60 1.02
CA ASN A 192 5.03 0.85 1.20
C ASN A 192 5.68 1.27 2.53
N LEU A 193 5.46 0.50 3.60
CA LEU A 193 6.12 0.73 4.89
C LEU A 193 7.63 0.46 4.79
N ASP A 194 8.09 -0.59 4.11
CA ASP A 194 9.52 -0.81 3.82
C ASP A 194 10.16 0.45 3.21
N GLU A 195 9.55 1.09 2.19
CA GLU A 195 10.06 2.35 1.61
C GLU A 195 9.99 3.52 2.60
N TYR A 196 8.89 3.67 3.34
CA TYR A 196 8.66 4.75 4.30
C TYR A 196 9.72 4.78 5.41
N PHE A 197 10.00 3.62 6.02
CA PHE A 197 11.06 3.46 7.01
C PHE A 197 12.44 3.81 6.43
N SER A 198 12.78 3.26 5.26
CA SER A 198 14.04 3.50 4.56
C SER A 198 14.26 4.95 4.10
N LYS A 199 13.22 5.80 4.11
CA LYS A 199 13.23 7.17 3.57
C LYS A 199 13.10 8.27 4.62
N TYR A 200 12.31 8.08 5.68
CA TYR A 200 11.96 9.14 6.62
C TYR A 200 12.42 8.90 8.06
N MET A 201 12.30 7.67 8.55
CA MET A 201 12.32 7.42 10.01
C MET A 201 13.68 7.71 10.65
N TYR A 202 14.79 7.58 9.90
CA TYR A 202 16.14 7.88 10.38
C TYR A 202 16.40 9.37 10.61
N ASP A 203 16.08 10.22 9.63
CA ASP A 203 16.29 11.66 9.74
C ASP A 203 15.33 12.24 10.81
N MET A 204 14.10 11.73 10.84
CA MET A 204 13.04 12.19 11.73
C MET A 204 13.30 11.82 13.20
N SER A 205 13.85 10.64 13.51
CA SER A 205 14.19 10.28 14.90
C SER A 205 15.22 11.22 15.53
N LYS A 206 16.13 11.76 14.71
CA LYS A 206 17.20 12.68 15.14
C LYS A 206 16.78 14.14 15.19
N THR A 207 15.84 14.57 14.34
CA THR A 207 15.55 16.00 14.12
C THR A 207 14.15 16.44 14.54
N MET A 208 13.19 15.50 14.70
CA MET A 208 11.77 15.80 14.86
C MET A 208 11.10 14.80 15.83
N ARG A 209 11.64 14.67 17.05
CA ARG A 209 11.24 13.63 18.02
C ARG A 209 9.72 13.53 18.31
N PRO A 210 8.97 14.60 18.63
CA PRO A 210 7.54 14.47 18.95
C PRO A 210 6.69 14.00 17.75
N LEU A 211 7.10 14.38 16.54
CA LEU A 211 6.48 13.93 15.30
C LEU A 211 6.81 12.45 15.02
N TYR A 212 8.06 12.03 15.27
CA TYR A 212 8.45 10.62 15.19
C TYR A 212 7.59 9.74 16.09
N GLU A 213 7.35 10.15 17.33
CA GLU A 213 6.58 9.35 18.31
C GLU A 213 5.13 9.15 17.85
N ARG A 214 4.46 10.23 17.44
CA ARG A 214 3.10 10.17 16.86
C ARG A 214 3.03 9.29 15.61
N ILE A 215 4.00 9.41 14.71
CA ILE A 215 4.06 8.61 13.48
C ILE A 215 4.35 7.14 13.79
N THR A 216 5.23 6.85 14.74
CA THR A 216 5.55 5.48 15.15
C THR A 216 4.31 4.77 15.69
N GLU A 217 3.50 5.45 16.50
CA GLU A 217 2.25 4.88 17.01
C GLU A 217 1.22 4.66 15.90
N ALA A 218 1.06 5.61 14.98
CA ALA A 218 0.20 5.43 13.80
C ALA A 218 0.66 4.26 12.89
N VAL A 219 1.97 4.08 12.72
CA VAL A 219 2.53 2.95 11.95
C VAL A 219 2.34 1.61 12.67
N ARG A 220 2.51 1.57 14.00
CA ARG A 220 2.19 0.38 14.81
C ARG A 220 0.75 -0.04 14.65
N GLU A 221 -0.18 0.91 14.67
CA GLU A 221 -1.60 0.64 14.50
C GLU A 221 -1.96 0.14 13.08
N ILE A 222 -1.36 0.73 12.04
CA ILE A 222 -1.48 0.23 10.65
C ILE A 222 -0.95 -1.21 10.54
N THR A 223 0.22 -1.49 11.12
CA THR A 223 0.82 -2.83 11.14
C THR A 223 -0.06 -3.83 11.90
N ARG A 224 -0.61 -3.42 13.05
CA ARG A 224 -1.52 -4.23 13.87
C ARG A 224 -2.76 -4.67 13.07
N GLN A 225 -3.46 -3.71 12.44
CA GLN A 225 -4.64 -4.01 11.62
C GLN A 225 -4.30 -4.88 10.41
N GLN A 226 -3.16 -4.66 9.78
CA GLN A 226 -2.66 -5.45 8.66
C GLN A 226 -2.45 -6.92 9.05
N GLU A 227 -1.74 -7.17 10.17
CA GLU A 227 -1.42 -8.51 10.66
C GLU A 227 -2.64 -9.24 11.22
N GLU A 228 -3.54 -8.54 11.91
CA GLU A 228 -4.79 -9.12 12.40
C GLU A 228 -5.75 -9.45 11.25
N CYS A 229 -5.88 -8.58 10.24
CA CYS A 229 -6.66 -8.90 9.04
C CYS A 229 -6.06 -10.08 8.28
N PHE A 230 -4.73 -10.14 8.12
CA PHE A 230 -4.08 -11.28 7.49
C PHE A 230 -4.41 -12.59 8.22
N THR A 231 -4.24 -12.60 9.54
CA THR A 231 -4.33 -13.81 10.38
C THR A 231 -5.78 -14.27 10.58
N TRP A 232 -6.70 -13.37 10.93
CA TRP A 232 -8.06 -13.72 11.36
C TRP A 232 -9.13 -13.59 10.28
N VAL A 233 -8.81 -12.94 9.15
CA VAL A 233 -9.77 -12.70 8.05
C VAL A 233 -9.30 -13.33 6.75
N ILE A 234 -8.05 -13.09 6.32
CA ILE A 234 -7.57 -13.59 5.02
C ILE A 234 -7.28 -15.10 5.07
N LEU A 235 -6.46 -15.58 6.01
CA LEU A 235 -6.11 -17.02 6.06
C LEU A 235 -7.34 -17.94 6.18
N PRO A 236 -8.32 -17.72 7.09
CA PRO A 236 -9.52 -18.56 7.19
C PRO A 236 -10.45 -18.47 5.98
N ALA A 237 -10.37 -17.38 5.21
CA ALA A 237 -11.13 -17.23 3.97
C ALA A 237 -10.47 -17.95 2.79
N LEU A 238 -9.14 -17.99 2.74
CA LEU A 238 -8.38 -18.75 1.73
C LEU A 238 -8.52 -20.27 1.94
N GLU A 239 -8.57 -20.73 3.19
CA GLU A 239 -8.74 -22.15 3.54
C GLU A 239 -10.06 -22.73 2.99
N LYS A 240 -11.13 -21.93 2.91
CA LYS A 240 -12.42 -22.33 2.30
C LYS A 240 -12.33 -22.64 0.79
N TYR A 241 -11.25 -22.22 0.14
CA TYR A 241 -10.94 -22.52 -1.27
C TYR A 241 -9.76 -23.50 -1.39
N ASP A 242 -9.43 -24.17 -0.29
CA ASP A 242 -8.30 -25.09 -0.13
C ASP A 242 -6.92 -24.44 -0.39
N VAL A 243 -6.79 -23.13 -0.14
CA VAL A 243 -5.51 -22.42 -0.16
C VAL A 243 -5.02 -22.26 1.28
N ARG A 244 -3.97 -23.00 1.65
CA ARG A 244 -3.55 -23.20 3.04
C ARG A 244 -2.11 -22.80 3.28
N LEU A 245 -1.90 -21.92 4.27
CA LEU A 245 -0.59 -21.65 4.85
C LEU A 245 -0.34 -22.66 5.97
N LEU A 246 0.41 -23.72 5.67
CA LEU A 246 0.68 -24.82 6.59
C LEU A 246 1.78 -24.45 7.59
N THR A 247 1.74 -25.11 8.76
CA THR A 247 2.88 -25.19 9.69
C THR A 247 3.54 -26.56 9.57
N TYR A 248 4.83 -26.66 9.88
CA TYR A 248 5.57 -27.93 9.86
C TYR A 248 4.95 -28.97 10.80
N SER A 249 4.42 -28.52 11.94
CA SER A 249 3.67 -29.34 12.90
C SER A 249 2.33 -29.89 12.40
N ALA A 250 1.76 -29.34 11.32
CA ALA A 250 0.51 -29.80 10.71
C ALA A 250 0.74 -30.78 9.54
N LEU A 251 2.00 -31.09 9.21
CA LEU A 251 2.36 -31.99 8.13
C LEU A 251 2.20 -33.45 8.54
N ASN A 252 1.74 -34.29 7.60
CA ASN A 252 1.75 -35.73 7.77
C ASN A 252 3.15 -36.33 7.53
N VAL A 253 3.35 -37.61 7.88
CA VAL A 253 4.65 -38.30 7.81
C VAL A 253 5.27 -38.27 6.40
N VAL A 254 4.47 -38.34 5.34
CA VAL A 254 4.96 -38.30 3.95
C VAL A 254 5.41 -36.88 3.59
N GLN A 255 4.59 -35.88 3.90
CA GLN A 255 4.92 -34.47 3.68
C GLN A 255 6.18 -34.03 4.46
N LEU A 256 6.36 -34.52 5.68
CA LEU A 256 7.58 -34.30 6.47
C LEU A 256 8.81 -34.84 5.75
N GLN A 257 8.76 -36.08 5.25
CA GLN A 257 9.86 -36.68 4.47
C GLN A 257 10.17 -35.88 3.20
N GLU A 258 9.16 -35.36 2.50
CA GLU A 258 9.36 -34.49 1.33
C GLU A 258 10.02 -33.15 1.69
N VAL A 259 9.62 -32.53 2.80
CA VAL A 259 10.20 -31.27 3.28
C VAL A 259 11.64 -31.45 3.75
N ASP A 260 11.95 -32.54 4.46
CA ASP A 260 13.30 -32.83 4.93
C ASP A 260 14.24 -33.19 3.77
N ALA A 261 13.75 -33.95 2.77
CA ALA A 261 14.47 -34.19 1.53
C ALA A 261 14.68 -32.88 0.74
N ALA A 262 13.68 -32.00 0.69
CA ALA A 262 13.79 -30.69 0.07
C ALA A 262 14.80 -29.79 0.80
N PHE A 263 14.84 -29.84 2.13
CA PHE A 263 15.84 -29.13 2.92
C PHE A 263 17.25 -29.60 2.56
N ARG A 264 17.53 -30.90 2.69
CA ARG A 264 18.87 -31.48 2.45
C ARG A 264 19.38 -31.23 1.02
N THR A 265 18.50 -31.31 0.02
CA THR A 265 18.89 -31.22 -1.40
C THR A 265 18.83 -29.81 -2.01
N ARG A 266 17.96 -28.92 -1.51
CA ARG A 266 17.71 -27.60 -2.14
C ARG A 266 17.98 -26.40 -1.24
N LEU A 267 17.88 -26.56 0.09
CA LEU A 267 18.08 -25.44 1.03
C LEU A 267 19.45 -25.49 1.69
N MET A 268 19.80 -26.61 2.33
CA MET A 268 21.03 -26.81 3.10
C MET A 268 22.31 -26.40 2.34
N PRO A 269 22.51 -26.73 1.04
CA PRO A 269 23.71 -26.29 0.30
C PRO A 269 23.81 -24.78 0.06
N LEU A 270 22.75 -24.02 0.34
CA LEU A 270 22.68 -22.55 0.21
C LEU A 270 22.71 -21.84 1.57
N LEU A 271 22.75 -22.60 2.67
CA LEU A 271 22.77 -22.10 4.04
C LEU A 271 24.21 -21.94 4.51
N THR A 272 24.51 -20.81 5.13
CA THR A 272 25.81 -20.54 5.75
C THR A 272 25.55 -19.90 7.11
N PRO A 273 25.73 -20.63 8.23
CA PRO A 273 25.57 -20.07 9.56
C PRO A 273 26.71 -19.09 9.85
N LEU A 274 26.40 -17.99 10.51
CA LEU A 274 27.35 -16.97 10.95
C LEU A 274 27.29 -16.90 12.48
N THR A 275 28.21 -17.57 13.16
CA THR A 275 28.35 -17.53 14.61
C THR A 275 28.90 -16.17 15.07
N LEU A 276 28.45 -15.70 16.23
CA LEU A 276 29.16 -14.66 16.98
C LEU A 276 30.14 -15.31 17.94
N ASP A 277 31.42 -14.94 17.78
CA ASP A 277 32.49 -15.21 18.74
C ASP A 277 33.30 -13.92 18.97
N PRO A 278 34.14 -13.83 20.02
CA PRO A 278 34.89 -12.61 20.34
C PRO A 278 35.89 -12.15 19.25
N THR A 279 36.17 -12.99 18.26
CA THR A 279 37.10 -12.72 17.15
C THR A 279 36.39 -12.32 15.84
N HIS A 280 35.06 -12.38 15.80
CA HIS A 280 34.25 -12.09 14.61
C HIS A 280 33.25 -10.95 14.86
N PRO A 281 33.34 -9.83 14.10
CA PRO A 281 32.45 -8.69 14.28
C PRO A 281 31.02 -9.02 13.83
N PHE A 282 30.04 -8.30 14.39
CA PHE A 282 28.63 -8.51 14.06
C PHE A 282 28.35 -8.42 12.55
N PRO A 283 27.65 -9.40 11.95
CA PRO A 283 27.56 -9.53 10.51
C PRO A 283 26.71 -8.41 9.89
N LEU A 284 27.08 -7.99 8.67
CA LEU A 284 26.32 -7.00 7.94
C LEU A 284 24.98 -7.57 7.42
N LEU A 285 23.93 -7.43 8.23
CA LEU A 285 22.58 -7.84 7.87
C LEU A 285 22.03 -6.97 6.72
N ARG A 286 21.58 -7.60 5.63
CA ARG A 286 21.04 -6.92 4.44
C ARG A 286 19.63 -6.41 4.67
N SER A 287 19.33 -5.22 4.14
CA SER A 287 18.01 -4.59 4.29
C SER A 287 16.89 -5.45 3.68
N ASN A 288 15.83 -5.64 4.45
CA ASN A 288 14.60 -6.37 4.16
C ASN A 288 14.78 -7.83 3.71
N ALA A 289 15.93 -8.44 3.99
CA ALA A 289 16.13 -9.88 3.87
C ALA A 289 15.72 -10.59 5.17
N LEU A 290 15.19 -11.81 5.05
CA LEU A 290 14.79 -12.66 6.16
C LEU A 290 16.01 -13.40 6.74
N TYR A 291 16.13 -13.38 8.06
CA TYR A 291 17.17 -14.05 8.84
C TYR A 291 16.53 -14.89 9.96
N LEU A 292 17.25 -15.89 10.44
CA LEU A 292 16.95 -16.63 11.66
C LEU A 292 18.03 -16.32 12.71
N ALA A 293 17.59 -16.04 13.93
CA ALA A 293 18.44 -16.00 15.12
C ALA A 293 18.39 -17.39 15.76
N VAL A 294 19.44 -18.19 15.57
CA VAL A 294 19.53 -19.56 16.11
C VAL A 294 20.27 -19.51 17.44
N LEU A 295 19.61 -19.99 18.52
CA LEU A 295 20.22 -20.15 19.82
C LEU A 295 20.78 -21.57 19.94
N LEU A 296 22.06 -21.65 20.26
CA LEU A 296 22.85 -22.88 20.36
C LEU A 296 23.36 -23.04 21.79
N GLN A 297 23.54 -24.28 22.22
CA GLN A 297 24.27 -24.65 23.43
C GLN A 297 25.47 -25.50 23.02
N GLY A 298 26.67 -25.07 23.43
CA GLY A 298 27.87 -25.89 23.33
C GLY A 298 27.92 -26.91 24.46
N ASP A 299 28.52 -28.07 24.19
CA ASP A 299 28.70 -29.09 25.21
C ASP A 299 29.68 -28.60 26.30
N SER A 300 29.19 -28.58 27.54
CA SER A 300 29.88 -27.97 28.67
C SER A 300 30.93 -28.91 29.27
N GLU A 301 32.02 -29.18 28.54
CA GLU A 301 33.23 -29.73 29.15
C GLU A 301 34.58 -29.30 28.53
N ASP A 302 34.59 -28.57 27.40
CA ASP A 302 35.82 -27.93 26.89
C ASP A 302 35.81 -26.40 27.09
N THR A 303 36.62 -25.92 28.04
CA THR A 303 37.15 -24.56 27.97
C THR A 303 37.99 -24.43 26.70
N PRO A 304 37.76 -23.42 25.84
CA PRO A 304 38.46 -23.33 24.57
C PRO A 304 39.96 -23.03 24.79
N ASP A 305 40.80 -24.04 24.63
CA ASP A 305 42.21 -23.81 24.34
C ASP A 305 42.32 -23.14 22.96
N ALA A 306 43.19 -22.14 22.84
CA ALA A 306 43.09 -21.12 21.80
C ALA A 306 43.66 -21.56 20.43
N SER A 307 43.48 -22.82 20.06
CA SER A 307 44.11 -23.43 18.89
C SER A 307 43.29 -24.58 18.27
N LEU A 308 42.24 -24.27 17.51
CA LEU A 308 41.68 -25.16 16.47
C LEU A 308 40.79 -24.37 15.48
N SER A 309 41.41 -23.53 14.66
CA SER A 309 40.73 -22.86 13.55
C SER A 309 40.66 -23.78 12.31
N PRO A 310 39.49 -24.07 11.72
CA PRO A 310 39.42 -24.81 10.47
C PRO A 310 39.99 -23.96 9.34
N SER A 311 41.00 -24.49 8.65
CA SER A 311 41.74 -23.79 7.58
C SER A 311 40.97 -23.76 6.24
N LEU A 312 39.85 -23.03 6.21
CA LEU A 312 39.16 -22.69 4.96
C LEU A 312 39.80 -21.46 4.32
N SER A 313 40.67 -21.70 3.34
CA SER A 313 41.35 -20.69 2.55
C SER A 313 40.36 -19.84 1.73
N SER A 314 40.18 -18.57 2.10
CA SER A 314 39.38 -17.60 1.35
C SER A 314 40.26 -16.46 0.81
N PRO A 315 40.11 -16.02 -0.45
CA PRO A 315 41.02 -15.05 -1.05
C PRO A 315 40.73 -13.61 -0.60
N ARG A 316 41.71 -13.04 0.13
CA ARG A 316 42.05 -11.60 0.22
C ARG A 316 40.87 -10.64 0.40
N ALA A 317 40.42 -10.49 1.65
CA ALA A 317 39.47 -9.44 2.04
C ALA A 317 40.03 -8.01 1.87
N SER A 318 39.17 -7.08 1.45
CA SER A 318 39.44 -5.64 1.45
C SER A 318 39.54 -5.08 2.89
N PRO A 319 40.25 -3.96 3.13
CA PRO A 319 40.46 -3.43 4.48
C PRO A 319 39.14 -3.01 5.15
N ALA A 320 39.03 -3.29 6.45
CA ALA A 320 37.89 -2.91 7.28
C ALA A 320 37.88 -1.40 7.60
N PRO A 321 36.70 -0.77 7.78
CA PRO A 321 36.61 0.64 8.13
C PRO A 321 37.12 0.92 9.56
N PRO A 322 37.78 2.07 9.80
CA PRO A 322 38.41 2.38 11.08
C PRO A 322 37.39 2.94 12.09
N ASN A 323 36.55 2.07 12.69
CA ASN A 323 35.85 2.35 13.95
C ASN A 323 35.20 1.11 14.63
N ALA A 324 35.74 -0.09 14.40
CA ALA A 324 35.34 -1.27 15.15
C ALA A 324 36.00 -1.27 16.55
N ALA A 325 35.34 -0.64 17.53
CA ALA A 325 35.61 -0.95 18.93
C ALA A 325 35.34 -2.44 19.17
N ARG A 326 36.14 -3.09 20.02
CA ARG A 326 35.98 -4.51 20.34
C ARG A 326 34.77 -4.65 21.27
N ASP A 327 33.69 -5.26 20.78
CA ASP A 327 32.47 -5.52 21.55
C ASP A 327 32.65 -6.69 22.53
N GLU A 328 33.28 -6.41 23.67
CA GLU A 328 33.34 -7.33 24.83
C GLU A 328 31.94 -7.60 25.43
N THR A 329 30.93 -6.83 25.04
CA THR A 329 29.54 -6.86 25.52
C THR A 329 28.70 -8.06 25.05
N ILE A 330 28.99 -8.66 23.89
CA ILE A 330 28.17 -9.75 23.32
C ILE A 330 28.17 -10.98 24.25
N VAL A 331 29.34 -11.32 24.81
CA VAL A 331 29.55 -12.50 25.67
C VAL A 331 28.81 -12.34 27.02
N GLY A 332 28.63 -11.11 27.51
CA GLY A 332 27.95 -10.84 28.79
C GLY A 332 26.42 -10.92 28.74
N MET A 333 25.81 -10.98 27.56
CA MET A 333 24.34 -10.99 27.41
C MET A 333 23.71 -12.39 27.33
N LEU A 334 24.53 -13.41 27.08
CA LEU A 334 24.11 -14.80 26.99
C LEU A 334 24.61 -15.58 28.22
N PRO A 335 23.86 -16.59 28.71
CA PRO A 335 24.38 -17.52 29.72
C PRO A 335 25.66 -18.22 29.23
N ALA A 336 26.54 -18.59 30.15
CA ALA A 336 27.73 -19.37 29.83
C ALA A 336 27.36 -20.67 29.08
N GLY A 337 28.08 -20.96 27.99
CA GLY A 337 27.81 -22.10 27.10
C GLY A 337 26.71 -21.87 26.05
N MET A 338 26.02 -20.71 26.04
CA MET A 338 25.08 -20.37 24.97
C MET A 338 25.72 -19.48 23.90
N HIS A 339 25.47 -19.82 22.64
CA HIS A 339 25.94 -19.11 21.46
C HIS A 339 24.76 -18.71 20.57
N VAL A 340 24.95 -17.68 19.75
CA VAL A 340 23.96 -17.28 18.72
C VAL A 340 24.60 -17.36 17.34
N ALA A 341 23.92 -18.05 16.43
CA ALA A 341 24.25 -18.09 15.02
C ALA A 341 23.17 -17.38 14.19
N TRP A 342 23.59 -16.55 13.23
CA TRP A 342 22.71 -15.88 12.30
C TRP A 342 22.67 -16.68 11.00
N LEU A 343 21.45 -17.00 10.55
CA LEU A 343 21.27 -17.73 9.31
C LEU A 343 20.39 -16.93 8.36
N ARG A 344 20.94 -16.55 7.20
CA ARG A 344 20.16 -15.84 6.17
C ARG A 344 19.31 -16.84 5.40
N VAL A 345 18.02 -16.57 5.27
CA VAL A 345 17.16 -17.35 4.37
C VAL A 345 17.55 -17.05 2.90
N PRO A 346 17.90 -18.05 2.07
CA PRO A 346 18.44 -17.81 0.73
C PRO A 346 17.43 -17.13 -0.20
N PRO A 347 17.76 -16.00 -0.85
CA PRO A 347 16.83 -15.28 -1.73
C PRO A 347 16.51 -16.02 -3.03
N SER A 348 17.32 -17.03 -3.40
CA SER A 348 17.10 -17.94 -4.53
C SER A 348 16.11 -19.05 -4.21
N SER A 349 15.80 -19.29 -2.93
CA SER A 349 14.72 -20.20 -2.55
C SER A 349 13.36 -19.54 -2.80
N ARG A 350 12.35 -20.34 -3.17
CA ARG A 350 10.96 -19.84 -3.16
C ARG A 350 10.59 -19.52 -1.71
N ARG A 351 9.94 -18.37 -1.48
CA ARG A 351 9.48 -17.92 -0.14
C ARG A 351 8.65 -19.00 0.59
N PHE A 352 7.95 -19.81 -0.19
CA PHE A 352 7.12 -20.91 0.24
C PHE A 352 7.52 -22.18 -0.51
N LEU A 353 7.62 -23.30 0.21
CA LEU A 353 7.64 -24.63 -0.37
C LEU A 353 6.20 -25.05 -0.67
N GLN A 354 5.98 -25.67 -1.83
CA GLN A 354 4.69 -26.29 -2.17
C GLN A 354 4.66 -27.69 -1.56
N ILE A 355 3.53 -28.06 -0.94
CA ILE A 355 3.29 -29.34 -0.27
C ILE A 355 2.08 -29.97 -0.97
N ASP A 356 2.17 -31.21 -1.45
CA ASP A 356 1.19 -31.93 -2.28
C ASP A 356 0.82 -31.25 -3.63
N ASN A 357 0.44 -29.96 -3.61
CA ASN A 357 -0.08 -29.19 -4.73
C ASN A 357 0.33 -27.70 -4.64
N GLU A 358 -0.14 -26.85 -5.56
CA GLU A 358 0.23 -25.43 -5.60
C GLU A 358 -0.47 -24.51 -4.59
N ARG A 359 -1.54 -24.99 -3.93
CA ARG A 359 -2.40 -24.23 -3.00
C ARG A 359 -1.98 -24.39 -1.54
N HIS A 360 -1.32 -25.50 -1.21
CA HIS A 360 -0.83 -25.83 0.12
C HIS A 360 0.65 -25.47 0.20
N VAL A 361 1.00 -24.61 1.15
CA VAL A 361 2.31 -23.95 1.18
C VAL A 361 2.89 -23.86 2.59
N LEU A 362 4.16 -24.22 2.72
CA LEU A 362 4.94 -24.11 3.96
C LEU A 362 5.93 -22.94 3.84
N PRO A 363 6.02 -22.01 4.82
CA PRO A 363 7.07 -21.00 4.86
C PRO A 363 8.46 -21.65 4.90
N VAL A 364 9.38 -21.22 4.04
CA VAL A 364 10.71 -21.84 3.91
C VAL A 364 11.52 -21.80 5.22
N GLU A 365 11.31 -20.79 6.06
CA GLU A 365 11.88 -20.69 7.40
C GLU A 365 11.47 -21.86 8.31
N GLN A 366 10.24 -22.38 8.20
CA GLN A 366 9.83 -23.50 9.04
C GLN A 366 10.53 -24.80 8.64
N ALA A 367 10.71 -25.05 7.34
CA ALA A 367 11.50 -26.17 6.85
C ALA A 367 12.95 -26.10 7.34
N ILE A 368 13.54 -24.89 7.35
CA ILE A 368 14.89 -24.66 7.88
C ILE A 368 14.93 -24.91 9.39
N ILE A 369 14.07 -24.25 10.17
CA ILE A 369 14.05 -24.31 11.65
C ILE A 369 13.99 -25.76 12.16
N HIS A 370 13.10 -26.59 11.60
CA HIS A 370 12.92 -27.97 12.07
C HIS A 370 14.04 -28.93 11.60
N ASN A 371 14.85 -28.53 10.61
CA ASN A 371 15.99 -29.31 10.11
C ASN A 371 17.36 -28.76 10.57
N LEU A 372 17.41 -27.76 11.47
CA LEU A 372 18.68 -27.11 11.86
C LEU A 372 19.71 -28.09 12.46
N GLY A 373 19.30 -29.19 13.08
CA GLY A 373 20.23 -30.22 13.58
C GLY A 373 21.09 -30.87 12.48
N ALA A 374 20.66 -30.86 11.22
CA ALA A 374 21.46 -31.32 10.08
C ALA A 374 22.45 -30.25 9.55
N LEU A 375 22.44 -29.03 10.13
CA LEU A 375 23.40 -27.96 9.86
C LEU A 375 24.37 -27.74 11.03
N PHE A 376 24.00 -28.22 12.22
CA PHE A 376 24.70 -28.04 13.49
C PHE A 376 24.87 -29.41 14.16
N GLU A 377 25.83 -30.20 13.68
CA GLU A 377 26.02 -31.59 14.13
C GLU A 377 26.65 -31.68 15.53
N ASP A 378 27.58 -30.78 15.87
CA ASP A 378 28.36 -30.80 17.12
C ASP A 378 27.85 -29.83 18.22
N VAL A 379 26.68 -29.22 18.05
CA VAL A 379 26.10 -28.27 19.04
C VAL A 379 24.59 -28.41 19.15
N THR A 380 24.06 -28.32 20.37
CA THR A 380 22.63 -28.49 20.60
C THR A 380 21.86 -27.24 20.16
N VAL A 381 20.99 -27.37 19.16
CA VAL A 381 20.09 -26.30 18.72
C VAL A 381 18.92 -26.18 19.71
N LEU A 382 18.84 -25.06 20.45
CA LEU A 382 17.79 -24.84 21.44
C LEU A 382 16.51 -24.27 20.84
N SER A 383 16.64 -23.28 19.93
CA SER A 383 15.51 -22.62 19.27
C SER A 383 16.00 -21.72 18.13
N ALA A 384 15.09 -21.31 17.23
CA ALA A 384 15.42 -20.39 16.14
C ALA A 384 14.25 -19.46 15.78
N TYR A 385 14.54 -18.16 15.66
CA TYR A 385 13.52 -17.11 15.57
C TYR A 385 13.68 -16.25 14.30
N PRO A 386 12.65 -16.17 13.43
CA PRO A 386 12.68 -15.31 12.25
C PRO A 386 12.73 -13.80 12.57
N PHE A 387 13.51 -13.05 11.80
CA PHE A 387 13.55 -11.59 11.87
C PHE A 387 14.00 -10.93 10.55
N ARG A 388 13.74 -9.63 10.42
CA ARG A 388 14.08 -8.77 9.28
C ARG A 388 14.56 -7.40 9.77
N VAL A 389 15.51 -6.80 9.04
CA VAL A 389 16.04 -5.46 9.34
C VAL A 389 15.80 -4.54 8.16
N THR A 390 15.24 -3.35 8.37
CA THR A 390 15.19 -2.29 7.35
C THR A 390 16.31 -1.27 7.62
N ARG A 391 17.02 -0.81 6.58
CA ARG A 391 18.07 0.21 6.66
C ARG A 391 17.69 1.48 5.89
N ASN A 392 18.32 2.61 6.22
CA ASN A 392 18.17 3.86 5.48
C ASN A 392 18.75 3.73 4.05
N THR A 393 18.01 4.16 3.04
CA THR A 393 18.42 4.08 1.62
C THR A 393 18.59 5.44 0.92
N LYS A 394 18.48 6.55 1.65
CA LYS A 394 18.58 7.91 1.08
C LYS A 394 19.97 8.17 0.51
N LEU A 395 20.10 8.11 -0.82
CA LEU A 395 21.31 8.50 -1.55
C LEU A 395 21.57 10.00 -1.36
N GLU A 396 22.58 10.31 -0.57
CA GLU A 396 23.25 11.62 -0.56
C GLU A 396 24.56 11.43 -1.33
N LEU A 397 24.46 11.51 -2.66
CA LEU A 397 25.63 11.60 -3.53
C LEU A 397 26.16 13.02 -3.41
N ASP A 398 27.39 13.17 -2.91
CA ASP A 398 27.94 14.49 -2.72
C ASP A 398 28.20 15.15 -4.09
N LYS A 399 27.86 16.44 -4.22
CA LYS A 399 27.98 17.11 -5.52
C LYS A 399 29.42 17.16 -6.02
N LEU A 400 30.38 17.14 -5.09
CA LEU A 400 31.81 17.16 -5.33
C LEU A 400 32.35 15.81 -5.82
N GLU A 401 31.85 14.68 -5.31
CA GLU A 401 32.26 13.33 -5.78
C GLU A 401 31.85 13.10 -7.23
N LEU A 402 30.65 13.57 -7.59
CA LEU A 402 30.11 13.61 -8.95
C LEU A 402 30.88 14.55 -9.91
N GLU A 403 31.79 15.37 -9.39
CA GLU A 403 32.64 16.28 -10.17
C GLU A 403 34.11 15.83 -10.21
N ALA A 404 34.54 14.99 -9.27
CA ALA A 404 35.93 14.54 -9.11
C ALA A 404 36.30 13.28 -9.91
N THR A 405 35.31 12.56 -10.47
CA THR A 405 35.50 11.27 -11.14
C THR A 405 35.13 11.31 -12.61
N ALA A 406 35.97 10.70 -13.46
CA ALA A 406 35.76 10.67 -14.91
C ALA A 406 34.72 9.64 -15.38
N ASP A 407 34.36 8.67 -14.53
CA ASP A 407 33.35 7.65 -14.82
C ASP A 407 32.23 7.63 -13.77
N PHE A 408 31.09 8.20 -14.16
CA PHE A 408 29.85 8.24 -13.38
C PHE A 408 29.26 6.85 -13.12
N LEU A 409 29.52 5.85 -13.97
CA LEU A 409 29.00 4.49 -13.81
C LEU A 409 29.64 3.81 -12.60
N THR A 410 30.98 3.87 -12.50
CA THR A 410 31.75 3.33 -11.37
C THR A 410 31.28 3.93 -10.02
N VAL A 411 31.06 5.25 -9.94
CA VAL A 411 30.56 5.91 -8.71
C VAL A 411 29.21 5.37 -8.26
N VAL A 412 28.30 5.10 -9.21
CA VAL A 412 26.98 4.51 -8.91
C VAL A 412 27.14 3.07 -8.41
N GLU A 413 27.99 2.26 -9.04
CA GLU A 413 28.27 0.88 -8.61
C GLU A 413 28.88 0.81 -7.19
N GLU A 414 29.78 1.73 -6.83
CA GLU A 414 30.35 1.81 -5.48
C GLU A 414 29.30 2.23 -4.44
N ASN A 415 28.49 3.25 -4.73
CA ASN A 415 27.41 3.71 -3.85
C ASN A 415 26.34 2.63 -3.58
N LEU A 416 26.05 1.76 -4.56
CA LEU A 416 25.15 0.63 -4.38
C LEU A 416 25.69 -0.41 -3.37
N ARG A 417 27.01 -0.56 -3.27
CA ARG A 417 27.66 -1.39 -2.24
C ARG A 417 27.57 -0.72 -0.87
N GLU A 418 27.79 0.60 -0.80
CA GLU A 418 27.71 1.36 0.46
C GLU A 418 26.29 1.44 1.04
N ARG A 419 25.25 1.46 0.21
CA ARG A 419 23.84 1.43 0.63
C ARG A 419 23.54 0.29 1.61
N GLN A 420 24.24 -0.84 1.49
CA GLN A 420 24.07 -2.00 2.38
C GLN A 420 24.64 -1.78 3.78
N ARG A 421 25.56 -0.81 3.95
CA ARG A 421 26.29 -0.50 5.21
C ARG A 421 25.62 0.61 6.05
N ARG A 422 24.58 1.27 5.56
CA ARG A 422 23.90 2.38 6.26
C ARG A 422 23.13 1.90 7.50
N GLY A 423 22.89 2.82 8.45
CA GLY A 423 22.23 2.52 9.73
C GLY A 423 20.87 1.84 9.59
N ALA A 424 20.56 0.95 10.54
CA ALA A 424 19.25 0.33 10.65
C ALA A 424 18.19 1.35 11.11
N VAL A 425 16.94 1.13 10.72
CA VAL A 425 15.80 2.02 11.03
C VAL A 425 14.58 1.29 11.58
N ARG A 426 14.51 -0.03 11.39
CA ARG A 426 13.46 -0.90 11.91
C ARG A 426 14.00 -2.32 12.05
N LEU A 427 13.60 -2.99 13.12
CA LEU A 427 13.79 -4.42 13.36
C LEU A 427 12.40 -5.08 13.48
N GLU A 428 12.09 -6.00 12.59
CA GLU A 428 10.87 -6.83 12.63
C GLU A 428 11.26 -8.21 13.16
N VAL A 429 10.63 -8.69 14.24
CA VAL A 429 10.94 -10.00 14.87
C VAL A 429 9.68 -10.86 14.98
N SER A 430 9.86 -12.18 15.02
CA SER A 430 8.79 -13.12 15.35
C SER A 430 8.24 -12.88 16.77
N ARG A 431 6.97 -13.22 16.99
CA ARG A 431 6.22 -12.92 18.23
C ARG A 431 6.92 -13.47 19.48
N ASP A 432 7.42 -14.69 19.34
CA ASP A 432 8.00 -15.60 20.32
C ASP A 432 9.49 -15.35 20.62
N MET A 433 10.17 -14.50 19.85
CA MET A 433 11.60 -14.22 20.07
C MET A 433 11.87 -13.71 21.51
N PRO A 434 12.74 -14.38 22.29
CA PRO A 434 13.07 -13.97 23.65
C PRO A 434 13.62 -12.54 23.74
N GLU A 435 13.23 -11.80 24.78
CA GLU A 435 13.61 -10.38 24.94
C GLU A 435 15.13 -10.16 25.02
N ARG A 436 15.90 -11.17 25.46
CA ARG A 436 17.37 -11.13 25.42
C ARG A 436 17.92 -11.07 24.00
N LEU A 437 17.38 -11.87 23.06
CA LEU A 437 17.79 -11.84 21.66
C LEU A 437 17.32 -10.56 20.95
N VAL A 438 16.13 -10.06 21.30
CA VAL A 438 15.64 -8.76 20.83
C VAL A 438 16.54 -7.63 21.31
N THR A 439 16.95 -7.65 22.58
CA THR A 439 17.87 -6.66 23.16
C THR A 439 19.24 -6.70 22.48
N LEU A 440 19.83 -7.89 22.31
CA LEU A 440 21.10 -8.09 21.61
C LEU A 440 21.04 -7.53 20.17
N LEU A 441 20.01 -7.92 19.40
CA LEU A 441 19.80 -7.41 18.04
C LEU A 441 19.60 -5.89 18.01
N ARG A 442 18.81 -5.34 18.95
CA ARG A 442 18.55 -3.91 19.06
C ARG A 442 19.84 -3.13 19.30
N GLU A 443 20.70 -3.58 20.21
CA GLU A 443 21.93 -2.88 20.57
C GLU A 443 22.99 -2.97 19.48
N GLN A 444 23.19 -4.15 18.90
CA GLN A 444 24.09 -4.39 17.77
C GLN A 444 23.68 -3.64 16.48
N LEU A 445 22.39 -3.36 16.31
CA LEU A 445 21.87 -2.53 15.22
C LEU A 445 21.73 -1.04 15.58
N HIS A 446 22.09 -0.66 16.82
CA HIS A 446 21.96 0.69 17.39
C HIS A 446 20.54 1.28 17.26
N LEU A 447 19.53 0.47 17.56
CA LEU A 447 18.12 0.81 17.45
C LEU A 447 17.50 1.26 18.79
N GLU A 448 16.56 2.19 18.69
CA GLU A 448 15.67 2.56 19.80
C GLU A 448 14.60 1.48 20.01
N PRO A 449 14.08 1.28 21.24
CA PRO A 449 12.97 0.34 21.49
C PRO A 449 11.73 0.61 20.62
N ALA A 450 11.50 1.87 20.24
CA ALA A 450 10.42 2.30 19.36
C ALA A 450 10.54 1.74 17.92
N ALA A 451 11.75 1.38 17.48
CA ALA A 451 12.03 0.84 16.15
C ALA A 451 11.90 -0.69 16.06
N VAL A 452 11.52 -1.37 17.16
CA VAL A 452 11.32 -2.82 17.22
C VAL A 452 9.83 -3.17 17.06
N TYR A 453 9.54 -4.08 16.14
CA TYR A 453 8.20 -4.54 15.79
C TYR A 453 8.11 -6.04 15.97
N ARG A 454 7.41 -6.50 17.02
CA ARG A 454 7.05 -7.91 17.22
C ARG A 454 5.83 -8.23 16.38
N SER A 455 5.99 -9.12 15.40
CA SER A 455 4.92 -9.49 14.48
C SER A 455 3.80 -10.25 15.21
N ARG A 456 2.54 -9.92 14.89
CA ARG A 456 1.34 -10.64 15.35
C ARG A 456 0.90 -11.73 14.37
N ALA A 457 1.38 -11.67 13.12
CA ALA A 457 1.10 -12.65 12.09
C ALA A 457 1.92 -13.95 12.32
N PRO A 458 1.49 -15.11 11.79
CA PRO A 458 2.24 -16.36 11.86
C PRO A 458 3.53 -16.37 11.01
N ILE A 459 3.86 -15.25 10.33
CA ILE A 459 4.94 -15.14 9.36
C ILE A 459 5.52 -13.71 9.39
N VAL A 460 6.85 -13.61 9.48
CA VAL A 460 7.54 -12.31 9.43
C VAL A 460 7.69 -11.87 7.96
N GLY A 461 7.32 -10.62 7.68
CA GLY A 461 7.51 -9.99 6.37
C GLY A 461 6.36 -10.19 5.38
N LEU A 462 5.15 -9.72 5.73
CA LEU A 462 3.92 -9.91 4.95
C LEU A 462 4.00 -9.53 3.46
N LYS A 463 4.89 -8.62 3.03
CA LYS A 463 5.10 -8.34 1.59
C LYS A 463 5.41 -9.61 0.78
N ASP A 464 6.12 -10.57 1.38
CA ASP A 464 6.59 -11.76 0.66
C ASP A 464 5.41 -12.73 0.36
N CYS A 465 4.26 -12.53 1.02
CA CYS A 465 3.01 -13.22 0.72
C CYS A 465 2.41 -12.86 -0.65
N PHE A 466 2.97 -11.90 -1.40
CA PHE A 466 2.65 -11.74 -2.83
C PHE A 466 2.80 -13.06 -3.61
N ALA A 467 3.73 -13.94 -3.21
CA ALA A 467 3.90 -15.24 -3.85
C ALA A 467 2.65 -16.16 -3.72
N LEU A 468 1.82 -15.97 -2.68
CA LEU A 468 0.55 -16.68 -2.51
C LEU A 468 -0.53 -16.25 -3.52
N THR A 469 -0.34 -15.09 -4.16
CA THR A 469 -1.32 -14.51 -5.08
C THR A 469 -1.20 -15.04 -6.50
N GLY A 470 -0.24 -15.95 -6.74
CA GLY A 470 -0.05 -16.67 -8.01
C GLY A 470 -0.76 -18.02 -8.10
N VAL A 471 -1.51 -18.43 -7.07
CA VAL A 471 -2.25 -19.70 -7.05
C VAL A 471 -3.45 -19.64 -8.01
N SER A 472 -3.67 -20.70 -8.81
CA SER A 472 -4.61 -20.70 -9.94
C SER A 472 -6.07 -20.96 -9.52
N VAL A 473 -6.63 -20.11 -8.65
CA VAL A 473 -8.04 -20.14 -8.26
C VAL A 473 -8.76 -18.87 -8.74
N PRO A 474 -9.48 -18.91 -9.89
CA PRO A 474 -10.09 -17.73 -10.49
C PRO A 474 -11.04 -16.96 -9.55
N ALA A 475 -11.79 -17.67 -8.69
CA ALA A 475 -12.71 -17.06 -7.73
C ALA A 475 -12.02 -16.20 -6.65
N LEU A 476 -10.71 -16.36 -6.45
CA LEU A 476 -9.92 -15.60 -5.46
C LEU A 476 -9.24 -14.36 -6.03
N LEU A 477 -9.33 -14.13 -7.35
CA LEU A 477 -8.62 -13.09 -8.09
C LEU A 477 -9.59 -12.22 -8.90
N TYR A 478 -9.17 -11.03 -9.30
CA TYR A 478 -9.96 -10.26 -10.27
C TYR A 478 -9.99 -10.98 -11.64
N PRO A 479 -11.12 -10.96 -12.36
CA PRO A 479 -11.19 -11.48 -13.74
C PRO A 479 -10.07 -10.90 -14.62
N PRO A 480 -9.37 -11.71 -15.44
CA PRO A 480 -8.29 -11.24 -16.29
C PRO A 480 -8.69 -10.05 -17.16
N TRP A 481 -7.88 -8.99 -17.13
CA TRP A 481 -8.17 -7.78 -17.91
C TRP A 481 -7.86 -8.00 -19.39
N ARG A 482 -8.84 -7.75 -20.27
CA ARG A 482 -8.68 -7.87 -21.72
C ARG A 482 -8.18 -6.55 -22.31
N PHE A 483 -6.88 -6.50 -22.61
CA PHE A 483 -6.24 -5.37 -23.29
C PHE A 483 -6.76 -5.22 -24.72
N LYS A 484 -7.28 -4.04 -25.09
CA LYS A 484 -7.75 -3.76 -26.45
C LYS A 484 -6.61 -3.22 -27.34
N THR A 485 -6.74 -3.34 -28.65
CA THR A 485 -5.97 -2.53 -29.62
C THR A 485 -6.80 -1.29 -29.94
N PRO A 486 -6.23 -0.06 -29.99
CA PRO A 486 -6.97 1.13 -30.41
C PRO A 486 -7.66 0.94 -31.78
N THR A 487 -8.87 1.47 -31.95
CA THR A 487 -9.71 1.29 -33.15
C THR A 487 -8.97 1.59 -34.45
N LEU A 488 -8.28 2.74 -34.52
CA LEU A 488 -7.44 3.15 -35.65
C LEU A 488 -6.27 2.19 -35.96
N LEU A 489 -5.79 1.41 -34.98
CA LEU A 489 -4.77 0.37 -35.18
C LEU A 489 -5.37 -1.04 -35.42
N GLY A 490 -6.67 -1.21 -35.18
CA GLY A 490 -7.40 -2.49 -35.25
C GLY A 490 -8.24 -2.67 -36.52
N GLY A 491 -8.92 -1.61 -37.00
CA GLY A 491 -9.80 -1.67 -38.17
C GLY A 491 -9.09 -2.08 -39.47
N TYR A 492 -7.79 -1.81 -39.57
CA TYR A 492 -6.97 -2.18 -40.72
C TYR A 492 -6.53 -3.65 -40.75
N LYS A 493 -7.07 -4.53 -39.89
CA LYS A 493 -6.88 -6.00 -39.98
C LYS A 493 -7.33 -6.60 -41.33
N TYR A 494 -8.14 -5.88 -42.12
CA TYR A 494 -8.59 -6.30 -43.45
C TYR A 494 -8.01 -5.47 -44.62
N ALA A 495 -7.13 -4.50 -44.36
CA ALA A 495 -6.50 -3.73 -45.43
C ALA A 495 -5.33 -4.53 -46.04
N VAL A 496 -5.55 -5.09 -47.23
CA VAL A 496 -4.54 -5.74 -48.06
C VAL A 496 -3.57 -4.69 -48.62
N LEU A 497 -2.68 -4.19 -47.77
CA LEU A 497 -1.54 -3.37 -48.16
C LEU A 497 -0.25 -3.97 -47.59
N ARG A 498 0.66 -4.26 -48.52
CA ARG A 498 1.98 -4.85 -48.24
C ARG A 498 2.75 -3.98 -47.24
N ASP A 499 3.50 -4.66 -46.39
CA ASP A 499 4.40 -4.11 -45.36
C ASP A 499 3.72 -3.51 -44.11
N GLN A 500 3.67 -4.31 -43.04
CA GLN A 500 3.13 -3.92 -41.72
C GLN A 500 3.90 -2.80 -41.01
N THR A 501 5.16 -2.52 -41.41
CA THR A 501 6.02 -1.52 -40.75
C THR A 501 5.54 -0.08 -41.00
N SER A 502 5.09 0.22 -42.22
CA SER A 502 4.67 1.57 -42.63
C SER A 502 3.35 2.05 -42.02
N HIS A 503 2.50 1.13 -41.54
CA HIS A 503 1.12 1.46 -41.12
C HIS A 503 1.07 2.40 -39.90
N MET A 504 1.87 2.14 -38.86
CA MET A 504 1.88 2.98 -37.66
C MET A 504 2.26 4.43 -37.97
N PHE A 505 3.33 4.62 -38.77
CA PHE A 505 3.76 5.93 -39.24
C PHE A 505 2.70 6.60 -40.10
N SER A 506 2.08 5.87 -41.04
CA SER A 506 1.02 6.42 -41.89
C SER A 506 -0.20 6.92 -41.09
N ILE A 507 -0.56 6.26 -39.99
CA ILE A 507 -1.65 6.71 -39.11
C ILE A 507 -1.22 7.95 -38.34
N MET A 508 -0.04 7.92 -37.71
CA MET A 508 0.54 9.07 -36.98
C MET A 508 0.74 10.31 -37.88
N ARG A 509 0.94 10.11 -39.19
CA ARG A 509 1.13 11.18 -40.18
C ARG A 509 -0.14 12.01 -40.42
N HIS A 510 -1.31 11.40 -40.20
CA HIS A 510 -2.63 11.99 -40.43
C HIS A 510 -3.36 12.34 -39.12
N ASN A 511 -3.16 11.57 -38.05
CA ASN A 511 -3.87 11.72 -36.78
C ASN A 511 -2.92 11.52 -35.57
N ASP A 512 -3.06 12.36 -34.56
CA ASP A 512 -2.48 12.09 -33.25
C ASP A 512 -3.21 10.90 -32.59
N LEU A 513 -2.49 10.05 -31.86
CA LEU A 513 -3.08 8.89 -31.16
C LEU A 513 -2.87 9.01 -29.65
N LEU A 514 -3.98 9.05 -28.89
CA LEU A 514 -3.96 8.92 -27.43
C LEU A 514 -4.21 7.46 -27.02
N VAL A 515 -3.15 6.81 -26.55
CA VAL A 515 -3.17 5.47 -25.96
C VAL A 515 -3.36 5.58 -24.43
N SER A 516 -4.20 4.70 -23.87
CA SER A 516 -4.46 4.62 -22.44
C SER A 516 -4.19 3.20 -21.94
N PHE A 517 -3.28 3.06 -20.99
CA PHE A 517 -3.04 1.85 -20.23
C PHE A 517 -3.91 1.85 -18.96
N PRO A 518 -4.31 0.69 -18.41
CA PRO A 518 -4.20 -0.66 -18.99
C PRO A 518 -5.30 -0.98 -20.02
N ARG A 519 -6.14 -0.02 -20.45
CA ARG A 519 -7.20 -0.25 -21.45
C ARG A 519 -6.64 -0.82 -22.77
N HIS A 520 -5.49 -0.31 -23.22
CA HIS A 520 -4.84 -0.72 -24.45
C HIS A 520 -3.63 -1.65 -24.20
N SER A 521 -3.30 -2.50 -25.17
CA SER A 521 -2.13 -3.38 -25.12
C SER A 521 -0.84 -2.61 -25.38
N PHE A 522 0.13 -2.68 -24.46
CA PHE A 522 1.49 -2.13 -24.64
C PHE A 522 2.23 -2.77 -25.82
N ALA A 523 2.02 -4.08 -26.04
CA ALA A 523 2.62 -4.81 -27.15
C ALA A 523 2.14 -4.25 -28.49
N GLU A 524 0.83 -4.09 -28.65
CA GLU A 524 0.18 -3.62 -29.90
C GLU A 524 0.32 -2.11 -30.17
N THR A 525 0.91 -1.35 -29.24
CA THR A 525 1.03 0.11 -29.33
C THR A 525 2.49 0.56 -29.24
N THR A 526 3.01 0.79 -28.03
CA THR A 526 4.34 1.38 -27.83
C THR A 526 5.47 0.45 -28.25
N LEU A 527 5.35 -0.86 -27.97
CA LEU A 527 6.34 -1.83 -28.44
C LEU A 527 6.27 -1.99 -29.96
N ARG A 528 5.06 -2.15 -30.53
CA ARG A 528 4.85 -2.18 -31.99
C ARG A 528 5.45 -0.97 -32.70
N PHE A 529 5.31 0.24 -32.15
CA PHE A 529 5.93 1.46 -32.70
C PHE A 529 7.46 1.35 -32.76
N LEU A 530 8.11 0.89 -31.68
CA LEU A 530 9.57 0.68 -31.63
C LEU A 530 10.02 -0.47 -32.55
N GLU A 531 9.29 -1.57 -32.60
CA GLU A 531 9.59 -2.69 -33.49
C GLU A 531 9.41 -2.34 -34.98
N SER A 532 8.38 -1.56 -35.32
CA SER A 532 8.23 -0.99 -36.67
C SER A 532 9.40 -0.05 -36.99
N ALA A 533 9.77 0.84 -36.07
CA ALA A 533 10.91 1.74 -36.24
C ALA A 533 12.25 1.01 -36.40
N ALA A 534 12.45 -0.11 -35.69
CA ALA A 534 13.65 -0.92 -35.78
C ALA A 534 13.79 -1.68 -37.11
N ARG A 535 12.66 -2.01 -37.77
CA ARG A 535 12.63 -2.86 -38.97
C ARG A 535 12.45 -2.09 -40.27
N ASP A 536 11.96 -0.87 -40.22
CA ASP A 536 11.73 -0.02 -41.39
C ASP A 536 13.06 0.55 -41.94
N PRO A 537 13.44 0.26 -43.20
CA PRO A 537 14.70 0.72 -43.80
C PRO A 537 14.76 2.23 -44.07
N GLN A 538 13.63 2.94 -43.97
CA GLN A 538 13.55 4.40 -44.09
C GLN A 538 13.81 5.13 -42.76
N VAL A 539 13.81 4.42 -41.63
CA VAL A 539 14.14 5.03 -40.34
C VAL A 539 15.65 5.28 -40.25
N ARG A 540 16.02 6.51 -39.90
CA ARG A 540 17.41 6.96 -39.82
C ARG A 540 17.89 7.10 -38.38
N LEU A 541 17.00 7.49 -37.47
CA LEU A 541 17.34 7.85 -36.10
C LEU A 541 16.21 7.47 -35.13
N ILE A 542 16.59 6.92 -33.98
CA ILE A 542 15.72 6.73 -32.81
C ILE A 542 16.38 7.41 -31.61
N LYS A 543 15.63 8.26 -30.89
CA LYS A 543 16.03 8.80 -29.58
C LYS A 543 15.02 8.38 -28.51
N MET A 544 15.49 7.89 -27.36
CA MET A 544 14.62 7.39 -26.29
C MET A 544 15.14 7.70 -24.88
N VAL A 545 14.24 7.93 -23.93
CA VAL A 545 14.57 8.02 -22.50
C VAL A 545 14.19 6.71 -21.78
N LEU A 546 15.17 6.07 -21.14
CA LEU A 546 14.99 4.88 -20.30
C LEU A 546 15.14 5.26 -18.82
N TYR A 547 14.00 5.45 -18.15
CA TYR A 547 13.97 5.69 -16.71
C TYR A 547 14.05 4.39 -15.89
N ARG A 548 13.28 3.38 -16.31
CA ARG A 548 13.16 2.06 -15.67
C ARG A 548 12.79 1.03 -16.71
N CYS A 549 13.68 0.07 -16.97
CA CYS A 549 13.36 -1.12 -17.74
C CYS A 549 13.13 -2.29 -16.78
N GLY A 550 11.99 -2.98 -16.92
CA GLY A 550 11.80 -4.24 -16.19
C GLY A 550 12.75 -5.33 -16.72
N ASN A 551 12.87 -6.44 -15.99
CA ASN A 551 13.65 -7.60 -16.42
C ASN A 551 13.22 -8.06 -17.83
N ASP A 552 14.20 -8.49 -18.63
CA ASP A 552 14.05 -8.93 -20.03
C ASP A 552 13.24 -7.96 -20.91
N SER A 553 13.56 -6.67 -20.81
CA SER A 553 12.82 -5.58 -21.47
C SER A 553 12.78 -5.72 -23.01
N PRO A 554 11.61 -5.96 -23.64
CA PRO A 554 11.50 -6.06 -25.09
C PRO A 554 11.78 -4.73 -25.80
N VAL A 555 11.60 -3.60 -25.09
CA VAL A 555 12.00 -2.26 -25.54
C VAL A 555 13.51 -2.19 -25.78
N VAL A 556 14.33 -2.75 -24.88
CA VAL A 556 15.79 -2.76 -25.04
C VAL A 556 16.18 -3.67 -26.21
N GLN A 557 15.51 -4.81 -26.38
CA GLN A 557 15.75 -5.70 -27.52
C GLN A 557 15.43 -5.04 -28.87
N ALA A 558 14.33 -4.27 -28.96
CA ALA A 558 13.98 -3.53 -30.17
C ALA A 558 15.02 -2.44 -30.52
N LEU A 559 15.56 -1.74 -29.51
CA LEU A 559 16.65 -0.76 -29.70
C LEU A 559 17.96 -1.44 -30.16
N ILE A 560 18.30 -2.59 -29.59
CA ILE A 560 19.44 -3.42 -30.03
C ILE A 560 19.25 -3.94 -31.47
N GLU A 561 18.04 -4.35 -31.85
CA GLU A 561 17.71 -4.73 -33.23
C GLU A 561 17.91 -3.55 -34.19
N ALA A 562 17.43 -2.35 -33.84
CA ALA A 562 17.58 -1.14 -34.65
C ALA A 562 19.06 -0.76 -34.88
N ALA A 563 19.87 -0.72 -33.81
CA ALA A 563 21.29 -0.38 -33.91
C ALA A 563 22.07 -1.38 -34.77
N ARG A 564 21.80 -2.68 -34.61
CA ARG A 564 22.40 -3.75 -35.44
C ARG A 564 21.99 -3.68 -36.92
N ARG A 565 20.87 -3.02 -37.24
CA ARG A 565 20.41 -2.75 -38.61
C ARG A 565 20.96 -1.43 -39.19
N GLY A 566 21.75 -0.68 -38.43
CA GLY A 566 22.39 0.57 -38.87
C GLY A 566 21.57 1.84 -38.64
N VAL A 567 20.50 1.79 -37.83
CA VAL A 567 19.79 2.98 -37.36
C VAL A 567 20.63 3.70 -36.30
N ASP A 568 20.72 5.02 -36.34
CA ASP A 568 21.34 5.79 -35.24
C ASP A 568 20.44 5.72 -34.00
N VAL A 569 20.85 4.99 -32.96
CA VAL A 569 20.06 4.81 -31.74
C VAL A 569 20.72 5.57 -30.59
N ASN A 570 20.07 6.62 -30.10
CA ASN A 570 20.53 7.42 -28.97
C ASN A 570 19.63 7.19 -27.75
N VAL A 571 20.21 6.79 -26.62
CA VAL A 571 19.46 6.39 -25.43
C VAL A 571 19.95 7.15 -24.20
N LEU A 572 19.04 7.84 -23.51
CA LEU A 572 19.32 8.47 -22.22
C LEU A 572 18.88 7.52 -21.10
N VAL A 573 19.84 7.00 -20.32
CA VAL A 573 19.59 6.07 -19.22
C VAL A 573 19.70 6.80 -17.88
N GLU A 574 18.69 6.68 -17.03
CA GLU A 574 18.70 7.24 -15.66
C GLU A 574 19.22 6.22 -14.65
N LEU A 575 20.51 6.29 -14.31
CA LEU A 575 21.16 5.37 -13.37
C LEU A 575 20.74 5.59 -11.90
N LYS A 576 20.21 6.77 -11.53
CA LYS A 576 19.73 7.05 -10.17
C LYS A 576 18.28 6.58 -9.95
N ALA A 577 17.72 5.77 -10.85
CA ALA A 577 16.35 5.25 -10.76
C ALA A 577 16.21 4.27 -9.58
N SER A 578 15.53 4.72 -8.52
CA SER A 578 15.51 4.01 -7.24
C SER A 578 14.89 2.62 -7.37
N PHE A 579 15.59 1.60 -6.84
CA PHE A 579 15.22 0.17 -6.86
C PHE A 579 15.42 -0.59 -8.19
N ASP A 580 15.85 0.08 -9.26
CA ASP A 580 16.13 -0.54 -10.57
C ASP A 580 17.58 -0.27 -11.03
N GLU A 581 18.44 0.23 -10.12
CA GLU A 581 19.77 0.73 -10.47
C GLU A 581 20.66 -0.34 -11.14
N ASP A 582 20.72 -1.54 -10.57
CA ASP A 582 21.52 -2.68 -11.10
C ASP A 582 21.10 -3.08 -12.53
N GLN A 583 19.80 -3.05 -12.83
CA GLN A 583 19.26 -3.42 -14.15
C GLN A 583 19.52 -2.31 -15.18
N ASN A 584 19.38 -1.04 -14.79
CA ASN A 584 19.70 0.08 -15.69
C ASN A 584 21.21 0.11 -16.05
N VAL A 585 22.10 -0.27 -15.13
CA VAL A 585 23.55 -0.48 -15.41
C VAL A 585 23.77 -1.59 -16.43
N LEU A 586 23.12 -2.75 -16.26
CA LEU A 586 23.22 -3.87 -17.21
C LEU A 586 22.74 -3.47 -18.62
N TYR A 587 21.57 -2.83 -18.72
CA TYR A 587 21.02 -2.41 -20.02
C TYR A 587 21.85 -1.34 -20.70
N ALA A 588 22.46 -0.42 -19.96
CA ALA A 588 23.38 0.55 -20.54
C ALA A 588 24.56 -0.15 -21.26
N ARG A 589 25.19 -1.13 -20.61
CA ARG A 589 26.28 -1.92 -21.22
C ARG A 589 25.81 -2.67 -22.47
N MET A 590 24.67 -3.37 -22.39
CA MET A 590 24.09 -4.10 -23.54
C MET A 590 23.79 -3.20 -24.75
N LEU A 591 23.32 -1.97 -24.50
CA LEU A 591 23.04 -0.98 -25.55
C LEU A 591 24.35 -0.45 -26.16
N GLN A 592 25.36 -0.15 -25.35
CA GLN A 592 26.68 0.28 -25.84
C GLN A 592 27.35 -0.81 -26.70
N GLU A 593 27.32 -2.07 -26.26
CA GLU A 593 27.84 -3.22 -27.00
C GLU A 593 27.12 -3.46 -28.35
N ALA A 594 25.84 -3.09 -28.43
CA ALA A 594 25.05 -3.13 -29.66
C ALA A 594 25.31 -1.96 -30.62
N GLY A 595 26.12 -0.96 -30.23
CA GLY A 595 26.41 0.23 -31.02
C GLY A 595 25.48 1.42 -30.78
N CYS A 596 24.62 1.39 -29.75
CA CYS A 596 23.81 2.55 -29.37
C CYS A 596 24.65 3.65 -28.71
N ASN A 597 24.37 4.91 -29.01
CA ASN A 597 24.91 6.05 -28.30
C ASN A 597 24.18 6.23 -26.94
N VAL A 598 24.79 5.79 -25.85
CA VAL A 598 24.21 5.84 -24.50
C VAL A 598 24.72 7.05 -23.72
N ALA A 599 23.80 7.88 -23.24
CA ALA A 599 24.06 9.02 -22.36
C ALA A 599 23.48 8.77 -20.95
N TYR A 600 24.11 9.38 -19.93
CA TYR A 600 23.81 9.12 -18.52
C TYR A 600 23.26 10.36 -17.80
N GLY A 601 21.93 10.47 -17.71
CA GLY A 601 21.24 11.58 -17.06
C GLY A 601 21.67 12.97 -17.58
N VAL A 602 21.47 14.00 -16.75
CA VAL A 602 21.94 15.37 -17.03
C VAL A 602 22.54 15.93 -15.75
N LYS A 603 23.68 16.63 -15.84
CA LYS A 603 24.38 17.14 -14.65
C LYS A 603 23.44 17.98 -13.78
N GLY A 604 23.30 17.59 -12.52
CA GLY A 604 22.48 18.26 -11.51
C GLY A 604 21.00 17.86 -11.46
N TYR A 605 20.47 17.10 -12.43
CA TYR A 605 19.03 16.76 -12.50
C TYR A 605 18.79 15.26 -12.61
N LYS A 606 17.68 14.79 -12.03
CA LYS A 606 17.16 13.44 -12.32
C LYS A 606 16.23 13.51 -13.54
N THR A 607 16.51 12.74 -14.56
CA THR A 607 15.64 12.63 -15.74
C THR A 607 14.40 11.82 -15.36
N HIS A 608 13.21 12.29 -15.70
CA HIS A 608 11.96 11.55 -15.48
C HIS A 608 10.92 11.78 -16.59
N ALA A 609 11.24 12.55 -17.62
CA ALA A 609 10.51 12.57 -18.90
C ALA A 609 10.44 11.16 -19.52
N LYS A 610 9.35 10.87 -20.25
CA LYS A 610 9.21 9.64 -21.04
C LYS A 610 8.90 10.03 -22.48
N LEU A 611 9.92 9.86 -23.31
CA LEU A 611 9.96 10.32 -24.68
C LEU A 611 10.51 9.20 -25.57
N ILE A 612 9.91 9.06 -26.74
CA ILE A 612 10.50 8.40 -27.91
C ILE A 612 10.42 9.41 -29.05
N LEU A 613 11.45 9.46 -29.88
CA LEU A 613 11.46 10.20 -31.14
C LEU A 613 12.03 9.29 -32.22
N VAL A 614 11.31 9.12 -33.32
CA VAL A 614 11.76 8.37 -34.50
C VAL A 614 11.82 9.36 -35.66
N VAL A 615 12.92 9.37 -36.41
CA VAL A 615 13.05 10.15 -37.65
C VAL A 615 13.18 9.21 -38.84
N ARG A 616 12.30 9.42 -39.81
CA ARG A 616 12.08 8.59 -41.00
C ARG A 616 12.23 9.44 -42.25
N GLU A 617 12.80 8.86 -43.31
CA GLU A 617 12.95 9.50 -44.60
C GLU A 617 11.74 9.18 -45.50
N GLU A 618 10.93 10.19 -45.79
CA GLU A 618 9.70 10.09 -46.59
C GLU A 618 9.79 11.08 -47.75
N ASP A 619 9.65 10.61 -48.98
CA ASP A 619 9.69 11.43 -50.22
C ASP A 619 10.90 12.39 -50.32
N GLY A 620 12.05 11.98 -49.77
CA GLY A 620 13.29 12.76 -49.74
C GLY A 620 13.38 13.81 -48.61
N ALA A 621 12.41 13.84 -47.69
CA ALA A 621 12.39 14.69 -46.51
C ALA A 621 12.47 13.88 -45.21
N LEU A 622 13.01 14.49 -44.15
CA LEU A 622 13.02 13.87 -42.81
C LEU A 622 11.75 14.23 -42.05
N VAL A 623 10.94 13.22 -41.74
CA VAL A 623 9.71 13.33 -40.94
C VAL A 623 9.97 12.78 -39.55
N SER A 624 9.51 13.51 -38.52
CA SER A 624 9.71 13.16 -37.11
C SER A 624 8.42 12.70 -36.45
N TYR A 625 8.49 11.57 -35.75
CA TYR A 625 7.39 10.90 -35.08
C TYR A 625 7.69 10.81 -33.58
N GLY A 626 6.93 11.53 -32.77
CA GLY A 626 7.14 11.68 -31.33
C GLY A 626 6.17 10.83 -30.50
N ASN A 627 6.64 10.39 -29.34
CA ASN A 627 5.80 9.89 -28.25
C ASN A 627 6.09 10.69 -26.97
N VAL A 628 5.03 11.15 -26.29
CA VAL A 628 5.10 11.76 -24.95
C VAL A 628 4.19 10.98 -24.01
N ALA A 629 4.76 10.37 -22.97
CA ALA A 629 4.03 9.49 -22.06
C ALA A 629 4.01 10.01 -20.60
N THR A 630 2.93 9.69 -19.88
CA THR A 630 2.81 9.99 -18.43
C THR A 630 3.61 9.00 -17.57
N GLY A 631 3.86 7.80 -18.08
CA GLY A 631 4.50 6.68 -17.38
C GLY A 631 5.62 6.01 -18.15
N ASN A 632 6.28 5.05 -17.50
CA ASN A 632 7.48 4.38 -18.01
C ASN A 632 7.16 3.39 -19.13
N TYR A 633 8.13 3.19 -20.02
CA TYR A 633 8.10 2.18 -21.09
C TYR A 633 8.38 0.76 -20.56
N ASN A 634 7.54 0.30 -19.64
CA ASN A 634 7.66 -1.00 -18.97
C ASN A 634 6.35 -1.79 -19.14
N ALA A 635 6.44 -2.91 -19.85
CA ALA A 635 5.29 -3.76 -20.22
C ALA A 635 4.60 -4.42 -19.01
N THR A 636 5.29 -4.58 -17.88
CA THR A 636 4.72 -5.12 -16.64
C THR A 636 3.91 -4.05 -15.92
N THR A 637 4.45 -2.84 -15.76
CA THR A 637 3.70 -1.75 -15.11
C THR A 637 2.51 -1.28 -15.97
N ALA A 638 2.62 -1.32 -17.30
CA ALA A 638 1.51 -0.99 -18.20
C ALA A 638 0.25 -1.87 -18.04
N LYS A 639 0.36 -3.04 -17.38
CA LYS A 639 -0.79 -3.90 -17.05
C LYS A 639 -1.57 -3.45 -15.81
N ILE A 640 -0.98 -2.59 -14.97
CA ILE A 640 -1.52 -2.22 -13.66
C ILE A 640 -1.57 -0.70 -13.42
N TYR A 641 -0.80 0.11 -14.15
CA TYR A 641 -0.76 1.57 -14.02
C TYR A 641 -1.67 2.21 -15.05
N THR A 642 -2.45 3.22 -14.66
CA THR A 642 -3.31 3.94 -15.61
C THR A 642 -2.53 5.08 -16.26
N ASP A 643 -1.77 4.78 -17.32
CA ASP A 643 -0.94 5.76 -18.02
C ASP A 643 -1.54 6.21 -19.35
N LEU A 644 -1.30 7.47 -19.72
CA LEU A 644 -1.62 8.01 -21.04
C LEU A 644 -0.34 8.21 -21.85
N SER A 645 -0.44 8.03 -23.16
CA SER A 645 0.67 8.19 -24.10
C SER A 645 0.17 8.81 -25.41
N LEU A 646 0.67 9.99 -25.74
CA LEU A 646 0.39 10.72 -26.98
C LEU A 646 1.46 10.35 -28.01
N PHE A 647 1.02 9.79 -29.13
CA PHE A 647 1.82 9.63 -30.35
C PHE A 647 1.42 10.74 -31.33
N THR A 648 2.40 11.43 -31.92
CA THR A 648 2.15 12.60 -32.78
C THR A 648 3.21 12.75 -33.86
N CYS A 649 2.85 13.35 -34.99
CA CYS A 649 3.79 13.90 -35.98
C CYS A 649 3.83 15.44 -36.00
N ASN A 650 3.26 16.10 -34.96
CA ASN A 650 3.18 17.57 -34.88
C ASN A 650 4.61 18.18 -34.90
N PRO A 651 4.95 19.01 -35.90
CA PRO A 651 6.33 19.40 -36.14
C PRO A 651 6.93 20.20 -34.98
N ASP A 652 6.14 21.03 -34.30
CA ASP A 652 6.59 21.81 -33.15
C ASP A 652 6.89 20.93 -31.93
N ILE A 653 6.03 19.94 -31.65
CA ILE A 653 6.23 19.00 -30.54
C ILE A 653 7.44 18.11 -30.83
N CYS A 654 7.54 17.54 -32.03
CA CYS A 654 8.68 16.71 -32.43
C CYS A 654 10.00 17.49 -32.42
N ALA A 655 10.00 18.74 -32.87
CA ALA A 655 11.17 19.61 -32.80
C ALA A 655 11.53 19.97 -31.35
N ASP A 656 10.57 20.25 -30.47
CA ASP A 656 10.82 20.47 -29.04
C ASP A 656 11.40 19.22 -28.35
N VAL A 657 10.93 18.02 -28.71
CA VAL A 657 11.50 16.75 -28.22
C VAL A 657 12.94 16.58 -28.70
N MET A 658 13.23 16.86 -29.98
CA MET A 658 14.60 16.82 -30.52
C MET A 658 15.53 17.81 -29.81
N ASP A 659 15.08 19.05 -29.64
CA ASP A 659 15.80 20.09 -28.90
C ASP A 659 16.10 19.66 -27.46
N LEU A 660 15.14 19.02 -26.80
CA LEU A 660 15.30 18.55 -25.43
C LEU A 660 16.31 17.40 -25.33
N PHE A 661 16.36 16.48 -26.29
CA PHE A 661 17.44 15.49 -26.36
C PHE A 661 18.82 16.15 -26.53
N ASN A 662 18.92 17.24 -27.29
CA ASN A 662 20.18 17.99 -27.43
C ASN A 662 20.58 18.72 -26.13
N VAL A 663 19.60 19.17 -25.33
CA VAL A 663 19.85 19.67 -23.96
C VAL A 663 20.33 18.53 -23.06
N PHE A 664 19.74 17.34 -23.15
CA PHE A 664 20.13 16.19 -22.33
C PHE A 664 21.58 15.75 -22.58
N THR A 665 22.02 15.72 -23.84
CA THR A 665 23.40 15.36 -24.21
C THR A 665 24.40 16.51 -24.03
N GLY A 666 23.99 17.66 -23.47
CA GLY A 666 24.87 18.79 -23.17
C GLY A 666 25.23 19.69 -24.37
N TYR A 667 24.70 19.42 -25.56
CA TYR A 667 24.98 20.19 -26.78
C TYR A 667 24.25 21.53 -26.87
N SER A 668 23.25 21.78 -26.01
CA SER A 668 22.47 23.02 -26.04
C SER A 668 22.03 23.48 -24.66
N ALA A 669 22.03 24.80 -24.44
CA ALA A 669 21.47 25.45 -23.26
C ALA A 669 20.08 26.04 -23.55
N LYS A 670 19.26 25.37 -24.36
CA LYS A 670 17.98 25.90 -24.86
C LYS A 670 17.02 26.23 -23.70
N ARG A 671 16.58 27.49 -23.65
CA ARG A 671 15.68 28.03 -22.59
C ARG A 671 14.23 28.23 -23.05
N THR A 672 13.93 28.01 -24.32
CA THR A 672 12.61 28.25 -24.91
C THR A 672 12.19 27.03 -25.73
N PHE A 673 10.93 26.65 -25.57
CA PHE A 673 10.25 25.57 -26.29
C PHE A 673 8.98 26.14 -26.92
N ARG A 674 8.56 25.58 -28.06
CA ARG A 674 7.47 26.06 -28.90
C ARG A 674 6.11 25.73 -28.26
N LYS A 675 5.96 24.50 -27.80
CA LYS A 675 4.74 23.91 -27.23
C LYS A 675 4.99 23.13 -25.94
N LEU A 676 6.13 22.46 -25.79
CA LEU A 676 6.41 21.66 -24.60
C LEU A 676 6.59 22.53 -23.35
N LEU A 677 5.98 22.07 -22.26
CA LEU A 677 6.30 22.49 -20.92
C LEU A 677 7.39 21.56 -20.40
N VAL A 678 8.57 22.12 -20.13
CA VAL A 678 9.78 21.41 -19.70
C VAL A 678 10.18 21.93 -18.32
N SER A 679 10.33 21.01 -17.36
CA SER A 679 10.94 21.31 -16.07
C SER A 679 12.46 21.15 -16.16
N PRO A 680 13.27 22.01 -15.50
CA PRO A 680 12.90 23.17 -14.69
C PRO A 680 12.87 24.49 -15.50
N VAL A 681 12.62 24.41 -16.81
CA VAL A 681 12.88 25.52 -17.76
C VAL A 681 11.73 26.53 -17.82
N ASN A 682 10.52 26.09 -18.18
CA ASN A 682 9.34 26.94 -18.34
C ASN A 682 8.07 26.41 -17.64
N MET A 683 8.07 25.12 -17.22
CA MET A 683 6.85 24.42 -16.81
C MET A 683 6.11 25.07 -15.64
N LEU A 684 6.79 25.45 -14.57
CA LEU A 684 6.16 26.07 -13.40
C LEU A 684 5.50 27.40 -13.74
N ASP A 685 6.24 28.33 -14.35
CA ASP A 685 5.72 29.67 -14.62
C ASP A 685 4.60 29.62 -15.67
N ARG A 686 4.62 28.65 -16.60
CA ARG A 686 3.48 28.40 -17.50
C ARG A 686 2.24 27.87 -16.77
N PHE A 687 2.37 26.96 -15.80
CA PHE A 687 1.21 26.56 -14.97
C PHE A 687 0.67 27.73 -14.14
N LEU A 688 1.53 28.57 -13.55
CA LEU A 688 1.10 29.74 -12.79
C LEU A 688 0.42 30.81 -13.66
N GLN A 689 0.85 30.96 -14.91
CA GLN A 689 0.19 31.80 -15.92
C GLN A 689 -1.19 31.23 -16.32
N LEU A 690 -1.30 29.93 -16.57
CA LEU A 690 -2.58 29.28 -16.89
C LEU A 690 -3.61 29.44 -15.74
N ILE A 691 -3.20 29.24 -14.48
CA ILE A 691 -4.09 29.49 -13.34
C ILE A 691 -4.44 30.98 -13.21
N GLN A 692 -3.51 31.90 -13.51
CA GLN A 692 -3.81 33.34 -13.51
C GLN A 692 -4.85 33.71 -14.59
N GLN A 693 -4.80 33.08 -15.75
CA GLN A 693 -5.79 33.31 -16.82
C GLN A 693 -7.21 32.91 -16.38
N GLU A 694 -7.36 31.83 -15.60
CA GLU A 694 -8.64 31.46 -14.98
C GLU A 694 -9.09 32.49 -13.93
N VAL A 695 -8.17 32.98 -13.08
CA VAL A 695 -8.46 34.04 -12.08
C VAL A 695 -9.00 35.30 -12.77
N ASP A 696 -8.33 35.74 -13.84
CA ASP A 696 -8.68 36.95 -14.57
C ASP A 696 -10.00 36.78 -15.33
N ALA A 697 -10.24 35.58 -15.90
CA ALA A 697 -11.52 35.23 -16.53
C ALA A 697 -12.70 35.23 -15.53
N ALA A 698 -12.53 34.62 -14.36
CA ALA A 698 -13.56 34.58 -13.33
C ALA A 698 -13.90 35.99 -12.81
N ARG A 699 -12.88 36.84 -12.59
CA ARG A 699 -13.06 38.26 -12.23
C ARG A 699 -13.77 39.09 -13.31
N ALA A 700 -13.60 38.73 -14.58
CA ALA A 700 -14.33 39.31 -15.70
C ALA A 700 -15.77 38.73 -15.87
N GLY A 701 -16.19 37.79 -15.03
CA GLY A 701 -17.49 37.13 -15.11
C GLY A 701 -17.58 36.02 -16.17
N HIS A 702 -16.46 35.61 -16.76
CA HIS A 702 -16.43 34.50 -17.71
C HIS A 702 -16.36 33.14 -17.00
N PRO A 703 -16.91 32.06 -17.60
CA PRO A 703 -16.73 30.71 -17.09
C PRO A 703 -15.25 30.33 -17.00
N ALA A 704 -14.81 30.00 -15.78
CA ALA A 704 -13.45 29.60 -15.44
C ALA A 704 -13.46 28.28 -14.66
N ARG A 705 -12.61 27.34 -15.05
CA ARG A 705 -12.54 26.01 -14.43
C ARG A 705 -11.17 25.36 -14.62
N ILE A 706 -10.67 24.74 -13.56
CA ILE A 706 -9.45 23.95 -13.54
C ILE A 706 -9.82 22.51 -13.20
N ILE A 707 -9.26 21.55 -13.95
CA ILE A 707 -9.28 20.14 -13.54
C ILE A 707 -7.85 19.59 -13.58
N CYS A 708 -7.41 18.97 -12.49
CA CYS A 708 -6.04 18.44 -12.36
C CYS A 708 -6.04 16.99 -11.87
N GLN A 709 -5.56 16.07 -12.70
CA GLN A 709 -5.20 14.72 -12.29
C GLN A 709 -3.68 14.65 -12.10
N CYS A 710 -3.21 14.24 -10.91
CA CYS A 710 -1.80 13.95 -10.69
C CYS A 710 -1.57 13.00 -9.50
N ASN A 711 -0.33 12.53 -9.30
CA ASN A 711 -0.01 11.63 -8.19
C ASN A 711 0.39 12.34 -6.89
N GLY A 712 0.46 13.66 -6.89
CA GLY A 712 0.60 14.45 -5.67
C GLY A 712 0.93 15.91 -5.94
N LEU A 713 0.51 16.76 -5.02
CA LEU A 713 0.68 18.21 -5.08
C LEU A 713 1.37 18.67 -3.79
N THR A 714 2.56 19.26 -3.92
CA THR A 714 3.31 19.80 -2.77
C THR A 714 3.92 21.17 -3.02
N GLU A 715 3.85 21.69 -4.25
CA GLU A 715 4.44 22.97 -4.62
C GLU A 715 3.59 24.14 -4.07
N VAL A 716 4.26 25.09 -3.42
CA VAL A 716 3.64 26.16 -2.61
C VAL A 716 3.07 27.27 -3.48
N ARG A 717 3.77 27.70 -4.54
CA ARG A 717 3.29 28.79 -5.44
C ARG A 717 2.01 28.36 -6.16
N ILE A 718 1.95 27.13 -6.65
CA ILE A 718 0.75 26.52 -7.23
C ILE A 718 -0.36 26.41 -6.18
N THR A 719 -0.07 25.90 -4.97
CA THR A 719 -1.07 25.83 -3.88
C THR A 719 -1.68 27.20 -3.59
N GLN A 720 -0.84 28.22 -3.37
CA GLN A 720 -1.29 29.60 -3.10
C GLN A 720 -2.14 30.15 -4.26
N ARG A 721 -1.69 29.93 -5.51
CA ARG A 721 -2.38 30.40 -6.72
C ARG A 721 -3.72 29.67 -6.97
N LEU A 722 -3.87 28.42 -6.52
CA LEU A 722 -5.15 27.71 -6.54
C LEU A 722 -6.14 28.26 -5.50
N TYR A 723 -5.68 28.64 -4.31
CA TYR A 723 -6.53 29.36 -3.34
C TYR A 723 -6.95 30.73 -3.88
N GLU A 724 -6.02 31.52 -4.44
CA GLU A 724 -6.32 32.80 -5.12
C GLU A 724 -7.36 32.65 -6.25
N ALA A 725 -7.32 31.53 -6.98
CA ALA A 725 -8.31 31.18 -8.01
C ALA A 725 -9.68 30.79 -7.43
N SER A 726 -9.71 29.98 -6.37
CA SER A 726 -10.96 29.65 -5.66
C SER A 726 -11.66 30.89 -5.12
N MET A 727 -10.91 31.80 -4.48
CA MET A 727 -11.43 33.08 -3.98
C MET A 727 -11.95 34.00 -5.09
N ALA A 728 -11.45 33.86 -6.32
CA ALA A 728 -11.94 34.58 -7.49
C ALA A 728 -13.18 33.95 -8.14
N GLY A 729 -13.66 32.81 -7.65
CA GLY A 729 -14.81 32.08 -8.20
C GLY A 729 -14.46 31.00 -9.24
N VAL A 730 -13.18 30.68 -9.45
CA VAL A 730 -12.78 29.58 -10.33
C VAL A 730 -13.15 28.25 -9.69
N ARG A 731 -13.88 27.39 -10.42
CA ARG A 731 -14.16 26.02 -9.98
C ARG A 731 -12.94 25.12 -10.18
N ILE A 732 -12.50 24.42 -9.14
CA ILE A 732 -11.27 23.61 -9.15
C ILE A 732 -11.59 22.18 -8.70
N ASP A 733 -11.53 21.23 -9.62
CA ASP A 733 -11.69 19.79 -9.33
C ASP A 733 -10.33 19.08 -9.43
N MET A 734 -9.93 18.30 -8.42
CA MET A 734 -8.61 17.66 -8.36
C MET A 734 -8.71 16.16 -8.08
N VAL A 735 -8.01 15.36 -8.88
CA VAL A 735 -7.85 13.91 -8.69
C VAL A 735 -6.41 13.63 -8.28
N VAL A 736 -6.18 13.46 -6.96
CA VAL A 736 -4.84 13.33 -6.37
C VAL A 736 -4.73 12.06 -5.55
N ARG A 737 -4.05 11.02 -6.06
CA ARG A 737 -3.96 9.72 -5.36
C ARG A 737 -3.24 9.79 -4.01
N GLY A 738 -2.20 10.62 -3.94
CA GLY A 738 -1.15 10.56 -2.93
C GLY A 738 -1.20 11.74 -1.96
N VAL A 739 -0.05 12.38 -1.76
CA VAL A 739 0.07 13.59 -0.92
C VAL A 739 -0.56 14.80 -1.59
N CYS A 740 -1.32 15.59 -0.84
CA CYS A 740 -1.85 16.86 -1.34
C CYS A 740 -1.72 17.97 -0.28
N ARG A 741 -1.06 19.08 -0.64
CA ARG A 741 -0.90 20.27 0.21
C ARG A 741 -2.15 21.15 0.27
N VAL A 742 -3.03 21.04 -0.73
CA VAL A 742 -4.29 21.79 -0.78
C VAL A 742 -5.23 21.28 0.32
N ARG A 743 -5.93 22.21 0.97
CA ARG A 743 -7.03 21.96 1.91
C ARG A 743 -8.33 22.48 1.28
N PRO A 744 -9.24 21.60 0.81
CA PRO A 744 -10.48 22.01 0.14
C PRO A 744 -11.58 22.40 1.13
N GLY A 745 -12.47 23.32 0.75
CA GLY A 745 -13.63 23.70 1.56
C GLY A 745 -13.31 24.47 2.85
N VAL A 746 -12.16 25.16 2.91
CA VAL A 746 -11.88 26.15 3.96
C VAL A 746 -12.68 27.42 3.63
N PRO A 747 -13.59 27.87 4.52
CA PRO A 747 -14.49 28.99 4.22
C PRO A 747 -13.78 30.26 3.79
N GLY A 748 -14.21 30.85 2.67
CA GLY A 748 -13.67 32.09 2.10
C GLY A 748 -12.29 31.97 1.43
N VAL A 749 -11.72 30.76 1.36
CA VAL A 749 -10.38 30.51 0.78
C VAL A 749 -10.43 29.41 -0.28
N SER A 750 -11.06 28.27 0.01
CA SER A 750 -11.05 27.09 -0.86
C SER A 750 -12.40 26.43 -1.07
N ASP A 751 -13.50 27.20 -0.90
CA ASP A 751 -14.90 26.79 -1.11
C ASP A 751 -15.13 26.15 -2.48
N ASN A 752 -14.46 26.66 -3.52
CA ASN A 752 -14.58 26.19 -4.90
C ASN A 752 -13.60 25.07 -5.26
N ILE A 753 -12.88 24.50 -4.28
CA ILE A 753 -11.91 23.42 -4.49
C ILE A 753 -12.45 22.09 -3.99
N ARG A 754 -12.42 21.07 -4.86
CA ARG A 754 -12.71 19.67 -4.53
C ARG A 754 -11.49 18.79 -4.78
N VAL A 755 -11.10 17.96 -3.81
CA VAL A 755 -9.99 16.99 -3.95
C VAL A 755 -10.50 15.58 -3.71
N VAL A 756 -10.32 14.71 -4.70
CA VAL A 756 -10.69 13.28 -4.67
C VAL A 756 -9.44 12.42 -4.86
N SER A 757 -9.34 11.31 -4.14
CA SER A 757 -8.33 10.26 -4.35
C SER A 757 -9.01 8.95 -4.72
N LEU A 758 -8.58 8.34 -5.82
CA LEU A 758 -9.11 7.08 -6.33
C LEU A 758 -8.10 5.96 -6.06
N LEU A 759 -8.56 4.91 -5.36
CA LEU A 759 -7.75 3.73 -5.06
C LEU A 759 -8.58 2.45 -5.34
N GLY A 760 -7.98 1.47 -6.01
CA GLY A 760 -8.64 0.24 -6.41
C GLY A 760 -7.70 -0.69 -7.18
N ARG A 761 -8.25 -1.51 -8.07
CA ARG A 761 -7.52 -2.52 -8.88
C ARG A 761 -6.29 -1.96 -9.62
N PHE A 762 -6.38 -0.74 -10.14
CA PHE A 762 -5.31 -0.12 -10.93
C PHE A 762 -4.67 1.05 -10.20
N LEU A 763 -3.37 1.21 -10.40
CA LEU A 763 -2.60 2.34 -9.90
C LEU A 763 -2.83 3.53 -10.84
N LEU A 764 -3.83 4.35 -10.54
CA LEU A 764 -4.01 5.69 -11.12
C LEU A 764 -2.65 6.41 -11.22
N HIS A 765 -2.10 6.64 -12.42
CA HIS A 765 -0.73 7.15 -12.59
C HIS A 765 -0.58 8.31 -13.59
N ALA A 766 -1.50 8.45 -14.54
CA ALA A 766 -1.51 9.53 -15.52
C ALA A 766 -1.56 10.91 -14.85
N ARG A 767 -0.94 11.90 -15.52
CA ARG A 767 -1.12 13.31 -15.20
C ARG A 767 -1.79 14.01 -16.36
N VAL A 768 -2.88 14.71 -16.06
CA VAL A 768 -3.71 15.42 -17.02
C VAL A 768 -4.11 16.76 -16.40
N PHE A 769 -3.93 17.84 -17.12
CA PHE A 769 -4.29 19.18 -16.68
C PHE A 769 -5.23 19.82 -17.70
N TYR A 770 -6.33 20.38 -17.20
CA TYR A 770 -7.34 21.08 -17.97
C TYR A 770 -7.54 22.48 -17.40
N PHE A 771 -7.64 23.45 -18.32
CA PHE A 771 -7.97 24.85 -18.07
C PHE A 771 -9.08 25.23 -19.05
N ALA A 772 -10.18 25.81 -18.56
CA ALA A 772 -11.27 26.30 -19.40
C ALA A 772 -10.81 27.43 -20.35
N ASN A 773 -9.76 28.14 -19.94
CA ASN A 773 -9.08 29.22 -20.64
C ASN A 773 -10.02 30.39 -20.98
N GLY A 774 -10.86 30.74 -20.00
CA GLY A 774 -11.80 31.88 -20.01
C GLY A 774 -12.72 31.92 -21.23
N GLN A 775 -13.91 31.30 -21.12
CA GLN A 775 -14.86 31.21 -22.25
C GLN A 775 -15.38 32.60 -22.68
N GLY A 776 -14.63 33.19 -23.61
CA GLY A 776 -14.73 34.56 -24.11
C GLY A 776 -13.48 34.95 -24.91
N VAL A 777 -12.28 34.50 -24.47
CA VAL A 777 -10.99 34.78 -25.14
C VAL A 777 -10.05 33.56 -25.14
N GLY A 778 -10.56 32.37 -25.45
CA GLY A 778 -9.73 31.16 -25.53
C GLY A 778 -10.49 29.89 -25.88
N ARG A 779 -9.76 28.89 -26.40
CA ARG A 779 -10.18 27.47 -26.42
C ARG A 779 -9.64 26.78 -25.16
N PRO A 780 -10.35 25.78 -24.60
CA PRO A 780 -9.86 25.03 -23.45
C PRO A 780 -8.51 24.38 -23.74
N ALA A 781 -7.62 24.41 -22.75
CA ALA A 781 -6.26 23.88 -22.87
C ALA A 781 -6.13 22.56 -22.10
N TYR A 782 -5.73 21.51 -22.81
CA TYR A 782 -5.48 20.18 -22.25
C TYR A 782 -3.99 19.85 -22.34
N PHE A 783 -3.46 19.25 -21.28
CA PHE A 783 -2.06 18.86 -21.21
C PHE A 783 -1.90 17.47 -20.59
N ILE A 784 -0.94 16.67 -21.09
CA ILE A 784 -0.55 15.39 -20.48
C ILE A 784 0.97 15.30 -20.34
N GLY A 785 1.48 14.55 -19.36
CA GLY A 785 2.91 14.25 -19.29
C GLY A 785 3.40 13.65 -17.99
N SER A 786 4.71 13.75 -17.75
CA SER A 786 5.42 13.02 -16.71
C SER A 786 5.46 13.72 -15.34
N ALA A 787 5.18 15.02 -15.30
CA ALA A 787 5.29 15.86 -14.11
C ALA A 787 4.06 15.77 -13.17
N ASP A 788 4.32 15.63 -11.87
CA ASP A 788 3.38 15.97 -10.80
C ASP A 788 3.63 17.42 -10.33
N TRP A 789 2.63 18.09 -9.71
CA TRP A 789 2.81 19.41 -9.08
C TRP A 789 3.53 19.35 -7.72
N ARG A 790 4.68 18.66 -7.70
CA ARG A 790 5.59 18.60 -6.54
C ARG A 790 6.87 19.37 -6.83
N SER A 791 7.43 20.04 -5.83
CA SER A 791 8.62 20.89 -5.98
C SER A 791 9.79 20.15 -6.65
N ARG A 792 10.06 18.90 -6.25
CA ARG A 792 11.13 18.07 -6.86
C ARG A 792 10.91 17.82 -8.37
N ASN A 793 9.67 17.77 -8.83
CA ASN A 793 9.30 17.50 -10.22
C ASN A 793 9.37 18.79 -11.07
N LEU A 794 9.18 19.97 -10.45
CA LEU A 794 9.17 21.28 -11.13
C LEU A 794 10.51 22.04 -11.07
N TYR A 795 11.42 21.65 -10.16
CA TYR A 795 12.73 22.30 -9.97
C TYR A 795 13.94 21.37 -10.10
N SER A 796 13.81 20.09 -9.73
CA SER A 796 14.95 19.18 -9.54
C SER A 796 14.95 17.98 -10.48
N ARG A 797 14.02 17.95 -11.43
CA ARG A 797 13.85 16.90 -12.42
C ARG A 797 13.62 17.46 -13.80
N LEU A 798 14.11 16.74 -14.79
CA LEU A 798 13.76 16.95 -16.18
C LEU A 798 12.48 16.17 -16.47
N GLU A 799 11.38 16.91 -16.53
CA GLU A 799 10.03 16.43 -16.81
C GLU A 799 9.49 17.12 -18.06
N VAL A 800 8.56 16.45 -18.76
CA VAL A 800 7.88 17.00 -19.93
C VAL A 800 6.37 16.87 -19.77
N VAL A 801 5.67 17.93 -20.17
CA VAL A 801 4.23 17.96 -20.37
C VAL A 801 3.95 18.56 -21.75
N ALA A 802 3.15 17.89 -22.56
CA ALA A 802 2.77 18.31 -23.90
C ALA A 802 1.29 18.77 -23.93
N PRO A 803 0.95 19.80 -24.74
CA PRO A 803 -0.44 20.12 -25.03
C PRO A 803 -1.08 19.04 -25.90
N VAL A 804 -2.39 18.84 -25.74
CA VAL A 804 -3.21 18.01 -26.63
C VAL A 804 -4.13 18.95 -27.40
N GLU A 805 -3.83 19.17 -28.67
CA GLU A 805 -4.48 20.18 -29.53
C GLU A 805 -5.62 19.59 -30.39
N ASP A 806 -5.59 18.28 -30.67
CA ASP A 806 -6.64 17.60 -31.42
C ASP A 806 -7.97 17.54 -30.64
N LYS A 807 -9.05 18.02 -31.26
CA LYS A 807 -10.38 18.13 -30.63
C LYS A 807 -10.95 16.78 -30.17
N TYR A 808 -10.75 15.71 -30.95
CA TYR A 808 -11.27 14.38 -30.63
C TYR A 808 -10.53 13.81 -29.41
N LEU A 809 -9.21 13.99 -29.35
CA LEU A 809 -8.42 13.62 -28.18
C LEU A 809 -8.77 14.48 -26.94
N GLN A 810 -9.06 15.77 -27.11
CA GLN A 810 -9.56 16.63 -26.03
C GLN A 810 -10.90 16.13 -25.46
N HIS A 811 -11.86 15.74 -26.31
CA HIS A 811 -13.14 15.16 -25.88
C HIS A 811 -12.96 13.83 -25.13
N ARG A 812 -12.03 12.97 -25.59
CA ARG A 812 -11.66 11.74 -24.87
C ARG A 812 -11.03 12.03 -23.51
N LEU A 813 -10.19 13.06 -23.38
CA LEU A 813 -9.64 13.51 -22.09
C LEU A 813 -10.73 14.09 -21.17
N TRP A 814 -11.72 14.80 -21.71
CA TRP A 814 -12.88 15.29 -20.97
C TRP A 814 -13.75 14.16 -20.43
N ARG A 815 -14.11 13.17 -21.28
CA ARG A 815 -14.82 11.94 -20.86
C ARG A 815 -14.04 11.24 -19.73
N HIS A 816 -12.73 11.05 -19.88
CA HIS A 816 -11.84 10.47 -18.86
C HIS A 816 -11.84 11.25 -17.54
N LEU A 817 -11.63 12.57 -17.56
CA LEU A 817 -11.60 13.39 -16.33
C LEU A 817 -12.93 13.38 -15.58
N ASN A 818 -14.06 13.46 -16.30
CA ASN A 818 -15.37 13.40 -15.66
C ASN A 818 -15.63 12.04 -15.02
N GLN A 819 -15.26 10.93 -15.68
CA GLN A 819 -15.37 9.58 -15.10
C GLN A 819 -14.62 9.46 -13.76
N LEU A 820 -13.38 10.00 -13.69
CA LEU A 820 -12.61 10.02 -12.44
C LEU A 820 -13.25 10.90 -11.35
N LEU A 821 -13.92 11.99 -11.71
CA LEU A 821 -14.57 12.90 -10.75
C LEU A 821 -15.95 12.43 -10.27
N SER A 822 -16.62 11.57 -11.04
CA SER A 822 -17.92 10.97 -10.71
C SER A 822 -17.83 9.63 -9.99
N ASP A 823 -16.63 9.04 -9.86
CA ASP A 823 -16.42 7.76 -9.19
C ASP A 823 -16.64 7.88 -7.66
N SER A 824 -17.86 7.55 -7.23
CA SER A 824 -18.29 7.49 -5.83
C SER A 824 -17.84 6.22 -5.10
N VAL A 825 -17.23 5.25 -5.81
CA VAL A 825 -17.04 3.89 -5.30
C VAL A 825 -15.56 3.56 -5.05
N SER A 826 -14.64 4.01 -5.91
CA SER A 826 -13.20 4.13 -5.60
C SER A 826 -12.90 5.37 -4.75
N GLY A 827 -13.75 6.39 -4.84
CA GLY A 827 -13.52 7.75 -4.35
C GLY A 827 -13.35 7.89 -2.84
N TRP A 828 -12.32 8.64 -2.48
CA TRP A 828 -12.12 9.23 -1.16
C TRP A 828 -12.08 10.75 -1.34
N GLU A 829 -12.97 11.50 -0.71
CA GLU A 829 -13.01 12.97 -0.83
C GLU A 829 -12.33 13.61 0.38
N MET A 830 -11.45 14.58 0.14
CA MET A 830 -10.72 15.26 1.21
C MET A 830 -11.61 16.30 1.94
N LEU A 831 -11.50 16.32 3.26
CA LEU A 831 -12.09 17.28 4.18
C LEU A 831 -11.16 18.50 4.39
N PRO A 832 -11.66 19.63 4.96
CA PRO A 832 -10.83 20.84 5.16
C PRO A 832 -9.59 20.63 6.03
N ASP A 833 -9.63 19.68 6.97
CA ASP A 833 -8.50 19.32 7.84
C ASP A 833 -7.46 18.39 7.18
N GLY A 834 -7.68 17.97 5.92
CA GLY A 834 -6.82 17.04 5.18
C GLY A 834 -7.13 15.56 5.39
N ARG A 835 -8.10 15.21 6.24
CA ARG A 835 -8.61 13.84 6.31
C ARG A 835 -9.39 13.48 5.05
N TYR A 836 -9.59 12.19 4.80
CA TYR A 836 -10.21 11.68 3.59
C TYR A 836 -11.40 10.82 3.98
N PHE A 837 -12.59 11.25 3.60
CA PHE A 837 -13.83 10.55 3.86
C PHE A 837 -14.22 9.67 2.68
N LYS A 838 -14.89 8.55 2.98
CA LYS A 838 -15.52 7.68 1.99
C LYS A 838 -16.90 7.27 2.46
N GLY A 839 -17.92 7.66 1.69
CA GLY A 839 -19.33 7.46 2.01
C GLY A 839 -20.20 8.37 1.14
N ASP A 840 -21.50 8.38 1.43
CA ASP A 840 -22.48 9.16 0.66
C ASP A 840 -22.29 10.69 0.81
N SER A 841 -22.69 11.42 -0.24
CA SER A 841 -22.60 12.88 -0.36
C SER A 841 -23.34 13.60 0.78
N ALA A 842 -24.48 13.09 1.25
CA ALA A 842 -25.19 13.68 2.38
C ALA A 842 -24.42 13.54 3.71
N ALA A 843 -23.67 12.45 3.89
CA ALA A 843 -22.80 12.29 5.06
C ALA A 843 -21.55 13.18 4.95
N LEU A 844 -20.97 13.31 3.75
CA LEU A 844 -19.86 14.22 3.47
C LEU A 844 -20.24 15.69 3.74
N GLY A 845 -21.44 16.12 3.34
CA GLY A 845 -21.94 17.47 3.61
C GLY A 845 -21.98 17.79 5.10
N ARG A 846 -22.65 16.94 5.89
CA ARG A 846 -22.68 17.05 7.37
C ARG A 846 -21.28 17.00 7.99
N LEU A 847 -20.38 16.17 7.47
CA LEU A 847 -19.00 16.10 7.97
C LEU A 847 -18.20 17.37 7.67
N ARG A 848 -18.33 17.95 6.47
CA ARG A 848 -17.73 19.25 6.11
C ARG A 848 -18.22 20.35 7.03
N GLU A 849 -19.52 20.46 7.21
CA GLU A 849 -20.13 21.40 8.14
C GLU A 849 -19.60 21.16 9.55
N SER A 850 -19.61 19.92 10.06
CA SER A 850 -19.12 19.62 11.42
C SER A 850 -17.63 19.91 11.65
N VAL A 851 -16.75 19.69 10.65
CA VAL A 851 -15.32 20.05 10.76
C VAL A 851 -15.13 21.57 10.84
N VAL A 852 -16.05 22.34 10.26
CA VAL A 852 -16.08 23.81 10.33
C VAL A 852 -16.78 24.33 11.59
N THR A 853 -17.86 23.68 12.06
CA THR A 853 -18.74 24.19 13.14
C THR A 853 -18.48 23.60 14.52
N ALA A 854 -18.09 22.32 14.65
CA ALA A 854 -17.82 21.69 15.96
C ALA A 854 -16.61 22.30 16.70
N ARG A 855 -15.89 23.21 16.05
CA ARG A 855 -14.80 24.02 16.62
C ARG A 855 -15.26 25.41 17.09
N GLU A 856 -16.43 25.90 16.66
CA GLU A 856 -17.04 27.12 17.19
C GLU A 856 -17.65 26.88 18.56
N GLU A 857 -18.31 25.73 18.76
CA GLU A 857 -18.84 25.31 20.07
C GLU A 857 -17.71 25.15 21.10
N ALA A 858 -16.57 24.58 20.70
CA ALA A 858 -15.38 24.45 21.55
C ALA A 858 -14.73 25.80 21.94
N LYS A 859 -14.71 26.80 21.03
CA LYS A 859 -14.30 28.19 21.37
C LYS A 859 -15.33 28.83 22.32
N ALA A 860 -16.62 28.64 22.07
CA ALA A 860 -17.71 29.23 22.87
C ALA A 860 -17.88 28.63 24.28
N GLU A 861 -17.45 27.39 24.52
CA GLU A 861 -17.41 26.79 25.87
C GLU A 861 -16.27 27.34 26.74
N VAL A 862 -15.17 27.81 26.14
CA VAL A 862 -14.02 28.36 26.88
C VAL A 862 -14.25 29.81 27.34
N GLU A 863 -15.09 30.58 26.64
CA GLU A 863 -15.31 32.00 26.91
C GLU A 863 -16.56 32.34 27.76
N LYS A 864 -17.38 31.37 28.16
CA LYS A 864 -18.59 31.63 28.97
C LYS A 864 -18.34 31.47 30.48
N PRO A 865 -18.58 32.51 31.30
CA PRO A 865 -18.73 32.36 32.74
C PRO A 865 -19.91 31.42 33.05
N ARG A 866 -19.69 30.44 33.92
CA ARG A 866 -20.73 29.46 34.31
C ARG A 866 -21.70 30.04 35.34
N ASP A 867 -22.67 30.82 34.86
CA ASP A 867 -23.90 31.07 35.63
C ASP A 867 -24.84 29.85 35.50
N ILE A 868 -25.31 29.35 36.64
CA ILE A 868 -26.23 28.20 36.74
C ILE A 868 -27.64 28.71 37.08
N PRO A 869 -28.62 28.51 36.20
CA PRO A 869 -30.02 28.41 36.62
C PRO A 869 -30.65 27.05 36.33
N SER A 870 -31.49 26.62 37.26
CA SER A 870 -32.28 25.38 37.25
C SER A 870 -33.63 25.53 36.52
N HIS A 871 -34.09 24.46 35.85
CA HIS A 871 -35.39 23.76 36.09
C HIS A 871 -36.03 23.11 34.83
N LEU A 872 -36.25 21.79 34.93
CA LEU A 872 -37.47 21.00 34.64
C LEU A 872 -38.12 20.89 33.23
N SER A 873 -38.59 19.65 33.00
CA SER A 873 -39.81 19.17 32.32
C SER A 873 -39.95 19.12 30.78
N ASP A 874 -39.81 17.88 30.27
CA ASP A 874 -40.81 17.05 29.57
C ASP A 874 -41.37 17.30 28.14
N ASP A 875 -41.64 16.14 27.52
CA ASP A 875 -42.55 15.77 26.42
C ASP A 875 -42.22 16.07 24.93
N GLY A 876 -42.25 15.00 24.10
CA GLY A 876 -42.22 15.10 22.63
C GLY A 876 -41.93 13.80 21.83
N ASN A 877 -42.97 13.01 21.53
CA ASN A 877 -43.01 11.85 20.60
C ASN A 877 -42.60 12.22 19.13
N ALA A 878 -42.24 11.34 18.16
CA ALA A 878 -42.29 9.86 18.03
C ALA A 878 -41.41 9.32 16.85
N SER A 879 -41.23 7.98 16.80
CA SER A 879 -41.03 7.09 15.60
C SER A 879 -40.05 7.48 14.48
N SER A 880 -39.03 6.72 14.08
CA SER A 880 -38.96 5.27 13.82
C SER A 880 -37.49 4.90 13.51
N VAL A 881 -36.99 3.73 13.94
CA VAL A 881 -35.55 3.40 13.83
C VAL A 881 -35.30 2.01 13.24
N ASP A 882 -34.40 1.99 12.27
CA ASP A 882 -33.90 0.86 11.50
C ASP A 882 -32.93 -0.03 12.31
N VAL A 883 -32.82 -1.32 11.98
CA VAL A 883 -32.26 -2.38 12.85
C VAL A 883 -30.72 -2.48 12.77
N GLN A 884 -30.03 -1.36 12.61
CA GLN A 884 -28.55 -1.29 12.60
C GLN A 884 -27.92 -0.47 13.75
N GLN A 885 -28.71 0.12 14.65
CA GLN A 885 -28.19 0.82 15.84
C GLN A 885 -28.84 0.29 17.13
N LEU A 886 -28.16 -0.60 17.85
CA LEU A 886 -28.50 -0.91 19.24
C LEU A 886 -27.77 0.09 20.15
N PRO A 887 -28.46 0.92 20.95
CA PRO A 887 -27.81 1.90 21.82
C PRO A 887 -26.82 1.25 22.78
N VAL A 888 -25.61 1.82 22.86
CA VAL A 888 -24.59 1.38 23.81
C VAL A 888 -24.75 2.15 25.12
N VAL A 889 -25.22 1.46 26.16
CA VAL A 889 -25.29 2.00 27.52
C VAL A 889 -23.92 1.81 28.17
N ARG A 890 -23.16 2.89 28.37
CA ARG A 890 -21.88 2.82 29.06
C ARG A 890 -22.08 2.81 30.59
N LYS A 891 -21.29 1.98 31.24
CA LYS A 891 -21.21 1.80 32.69
C LYS A 891 -19.75 1.84 33.12
N ALA A 892 -19.50 2.26 34.34
CA ALA A 892 -18.18 2.21 34.94
C ALA A 892 -18.26 1.71 36.38
N GLY A 893 -17.14 1.21 36.90
CA GLY A 893 -17.06 0.63 38.24
C GLY A 893 -15.65 0.27 38.67
N CYS A 894 -15.54 -0.22 39.90
CA CYS A 894 -14.25 -0.49 40.54
C CYS A 894 -14.13 -1.94 41.03
N VAL A 895 -12.90 -2.45 41.03
CA VAL A 895 -12.41 -3.57 41.83
C VAL A 895 -11.70 -2.95 43.03
N PRO A 896 -12.37 -2.79 44.19
CA PRO A 896 -11.77 -2.10 45.33
C PRO A 896 -10.86 -3.06 46.09
N VAL A 897 -9.60 -2.67 46.28
CA VAL A 897 -8.56 -3.52 46.88
C VAL A 897 -7.89 -2.88 48.09
N ARG A 898 -7.49 -3.73 49.04
CA ARG A 898 -6.62 -3.39 50.17
C ARG A 898 -5.60 -4.50 50.43
N VAL A 899 -4.52 -4.20 51.14
CA VAL A 899 -3.52 -5.21 51.54
C VAL A 899 -4.04 -5.96 52.77
N SER A 900 -3.97 -7.29 52.77
CA SER A 900 -4.68 -8.17 53.71
C SER A 900 -4.15 -8.16 55.16
N ARG A 901 -2.92 -7.68 55.39
CA ARG A 901 -2.36 -7.28 56.70
C ARG A 901 -1.10 -6.42 56.49
N ARG A 902 -0.70 -5.63 57.50
CA ARG A 902 0.63 -4.98 57.50
C ARG A 902 1.72 -6.05 57.56
N PRO A 903 2.83 -5.92 56.81
CA PRO A 903 4.02 -6.74 57.05
C PRO A 903 4.59 -6.44 58.44
N GLU A 904 4.85 -7.47 59.24
CA GLU A 904 5.80 -7.38 60.34
C GLU A 904 7.22 -7.49 59.76
N ALA A 905 8.11 -6.61 60.23
CA ALA A 905 9.49 -6.43 59.78
C ALA A 905 9.68 -5.94 58.31
N ALA A 906 10.75 -5.17 58.10
CA ALA A 906 11.02 -4.47 56.86
C ALA A 906 11.76 -5.36 55.84
N SER A 907 11.16 -5.50 54.65
CA SER A 907 11.84 -5.94 53.42
C SER A 907 12.16 -4.73 52.54
N ALA A 908 13.27 -4.77 51.82
CA ALA A 908 13.81 -3.64 51.05
C ALA A 908 13.14 -3.38 49.69
N ASP A 909 12.21 -4.24 49.25
CA ASP A 909 11.35 -4.02 48.08
C ASP A 909 9.87 -3.94 48.51
N PRO A 910 9.18 -2.82 48.31
CA PRO A 910 7.79 -2.66 48.72
C PRO A 910 6.77 -3.36 47.82
N THR A 911 7.16 -3.92 46.66
CA THR A 911 6.23 -4.40 45.61
C THR A 911 6.01 -5.91 45.58
N VAL A 912 6.94 -6.72 46.11
CA VAL A 912 6.86 -8.19 46.01
C VAL A 912 6.19 -8.82 47.24
N GLY A 913 5.19 -9.68 47.02
CA GLY A 913 4.63 -10.56 48.06
C GLY A 913 3.48 -10.00 48.90
N ARG A 914 2.88 -8.85 48.54
CA ARG A 914 1.68 -8.35 49.22
C ARG A 914 0.46 -9.18 48.83
N LYS A 915 -0.23 -9.74 49.82
CA LYS A 915 -1.54 -10.34 49.62
C LYS A 915 -2.64 -9.28 49.63
N TYR A 916 -3.59 -9.35 48.69
CA TYR A 916 -4.68 -8.40 48.53
C TYR A 916 -6.04 -9.01 48.87
N GLU A 917 -6.92 -8.19 49.43
CA GLU A 917 -8.35 -8.47 49.55
C GLU A 917 -9.13 -7.57 48.59
N VAL A 918 -10.21 -8.09 48.02
CA VAL A 918 -11.20 -7.36 47.21
C VAL A 918 -12.50 -7.15 47.99
N LEU A 919 -13.14 -6.00 47.78
CA LEU A 919 -14.46 -5.71 48.32
C LEU A 919 -15.55 -6.08 47.29
N LEU A 920 -16.47 -6.98 47.69
CA LEU A 920 -17.67 -7.30 46.91
C LEU A 920 -18.92 -6.79 47.62
N ILE A 921 -19.97 -6.53 46.84
CA ILE A 921 -21.30 -6.10 47.28
C ILE A 921 -22.40 -7.05 46.80
N THR A 922 -23.56 -7.05 47.44
CA THR A 922 -24.75 -7.80 47.00
C THR A 922 -25.47 -7.14 45.83
N SER A 923 -26.00 -7.92 44.87
CA SER A 923 -26.41 -7.37 43.56
C SER A 923 -27.81 -6.74 43.45
N THR A 924 -28.72 -6.92 44.40
CA THR A 924 -30.06 -6.26 44.38
C THR A 924 -30.80 -6.35 45.72
N SER A 925 -31.69 -5.40 45.94
CA SER A 925 -32.45 -5.13 47.17
C SER A 925 -33.63 -6.10 47.39
N SER A 926 -33.42 -7.12 48.22
CA SER A 926 -34.51 -7.81 48.92
C SER A 926 -34.43 -7.52 50.41
N SER A 927 -35.58 -7.25 51.03
CA SER A 927 -35.71 -6.83 52.44
C SER A 927 -35.22 -7.87 53.46
N SER A 928 -34.92 -9.10 53.04
CA SER A 928 -34.35 -10.14 53.91
C SER A 928 -32.85 -10.01 54.15
N ALA A 929 -32.09 -9.35 53.26
CA ALA A 929 -30.63 -9.31 53.37
C ALA A 929 -30.13 -8.26 54.37
N ALA A 930 -30.80 -7.10 54.46
CA ALA A 930 -30.39 -5.99 55.34
C ALA A 930 -30.51 -6.34 56.84
N VAL A 931 -31.41 -7.25 57.23
CA VAL A 931 -31.68 -7.62 58.63
C VAL A 931 -30.59 -8.51 59.24
N ALA A 932 -29.75 -9.17 58.42
CA ALA A 932 -28.76 -10.14 58.90
C ALA A 932 -27.35 -9.58 59.17
N GLY A 933 -27.04 -8.37 58.67
CA GLY A 933 -25.72 -7.75 58.82
C GLY A 933 -24.54 -8.65 58.39
N ASN A 934 -23.43 -8.59 59.12
CA ASN A 934 -22.21 -9.37 58.83
C ASN A 934 -22.34 -10.90 59.04
N SER A 935 -23.51 -11.42 59.44
CA SER A 935 -23.70 -12.85 59.76
C SER A 935 -24.08 -13.74 58.57
N LEU A 936 -24.13 -13.20 57.35
CA LEU A 936 -24.45 -13.97 56.14
C LEU A 936 -23.39 -15.05 55.83
N PRO A 937 -23.79 -16.34 55.69
CA PRO A 937 -22.89 -17.41 55.27
C PRO A 937 -22.34 -17.19 53.86
N LEU A 938 -21.06 -17.51 53.65
CA LEU A 938 -20.35 -17.35 52.37
C LEU A 938 -21.07 -18.04 51.19
N ASN A 939 -21.66 -19.21 51.44
CA ASN A 939 -22.30 -20.05 50.42
C ASN A 939 -23.84 -19.96 50.43
N ASN A 940 -24.45 -18.84 50.85
CA ASN A 940 -25.90 -18.68 50.73
C ASN A 940 -26.29 -18.52 49.24
N PRO A 941 -26.97 -19.50 48.60
CA PRO A 941 -27.28 -19.44 47.16
C PRO A 941 -28.27 -18.33 46.80
N SER A 942 -28.95 -17.76 47.81
CA SER A 942 -29.90 -16.65 47.66
C SER A 942 -29.22 -15.30 47.46
N VAL A 943 -27.88 -15.21 47.59
CA VAL A 943 -27.11 -13.97 47.54
C VAL A 943 -26.13 -14.01 46.37
N THR A 944 -26.25 -13.04 45.45
CA THR A 944 -25.29 -12.86 44.34
C THR A 944 -24.33 -11.71 44.65
N TRP A 945 -23.04 -12.01 44.68
CA TRP A 945 -21.96 -11.03 44.87
C TRP A 945 -21.51 -10.42 43.53
N VAL A 946 -21.19 -9.13 43.53
CA VAL A 946 -20.69 -8.35 42.39
C VAL A 946 -19.69 -7.26 42.82
N PHE A 947 -18.95 -6.71 41.86
CA PHE A 947 -18.23 -5.45 42.02
C PHE A 947 -19.15 -4.24 41.86
N ALA A 948 -18.82 -3.13 42.52
CA ALA A 948 -19.56 -1.87 42.44
C ALA A 948 -19.47 -1.25 41.04
N LYS A 949 -20.61 -0.97 40.40
CA LYS A 949 -20.70 -0.39 39.05
C LYS A 949 -22.08 0.12 38.67
N GLY A 950 -22.14 1.32 38.10
CA GLY A 950 -23.37 1.90 37.58
C GLY A 950 -23.17 2.66 36.29
N SER A 951 -24.11 3.55 35.97
CA SER A 951 -24.18 4.20 34.66
C SER A 951 -23.31 5.45 34.63
N ILE A 952 -22.64 5.69 33.50
CA ILE A 952 -21.94 6.96 33.28
C ILE A 952 -23.00 8.02 32.95
N ALA A 953 -23.01 9.14 33.69
CA ALA A 953 -23.94 10.24 33.46
C ALA A 953 -23.57 11.05 32.20
N TYR A 954 -24.50 11.86 31.69
CA TYR A 954 -24.24 12.69 30.52
C TYR A 954 -23.16 13.74 30.82
N GLY A 955 -22.03 13.68 30.12
CA GLY A 955 -20.86 14.53 30.35
C GLY A 955 -19.89 14.05 31.44
N GLU A 956 -20.13 12.90 32.08
CA GLU A 956 -19.23 12.30 33.07
C GLU A 956 -18.18 11.39 32.39
N ASP A 957 -16.92 11.41 32.84
CA ASP A 957 -15.93 10.41 32.39
C ASP A 957 -16.13 9.06 33.08
N GLY A 958 -15.74 7.97 32.43
CA GLY A 958 -15.79 6.62 32.99
C GLY A 958 -15.00 6.49 34.30
N ARG A 959 -13.91 7.25 34.48
CA ARG A 959 -13.12 7.23 35.72
C ARG A 959 -13.85 7.87 36.89
N ASP A 960 -14.48 9.03 36.67
CA ASP A 960 -15.25 9.73 37.70
C ASP A 960 -16.50 8.94 38.09
N ALA A 961 -17.21 8.40 37.09
CA ALA A 961 -18.31 7.46 37.31
C ALA A 961 -17.87 6.24 38.14
N ALA A 962 -16.72 5.63 37.84
CA ALA A 962 -16.20 4.49 38.60
C ALA A 962 -15.92 4.83 40.08
N ILE A 963 -15.41 6.03 40.36
CA ILE A 963 -15.15 6.53 41.72
C ILE A 963 -16.46 6.79 42.46
N ARG A 964 -17.43 7.45 41.80
CA ARG A 964 -18.76 7.75 42.35
C ARG A 964 -19.49 6.47 42.73
N GLU A 965 -19.56 5.49 41.84
CA GLU A 965 -20.25 4.21 42.06
C GLU A 965 -19.60 3.38 43.19
N ALA A 966 -18.27 3.45 43.36
CA ALA A 966 -17.58 2.81 44.48
C ALA A 966 -17.89 3.47 45.85
N LEU A 967 -18.19 4.77 45.86
CA LEU A 967 -18.65 5.50 47.04
C LEU A 967 -20.13 5.23 47.32
N GLU A 968 -20.97 5.20 46.28
CA GLU A 968 -22.43 5.05 46.37
C GLU A 968 -22.86 3.62 46.70
N GLU A 969 -22.40 2.61 45.94
CA GLU A 969 -22.82 1.22 46.16
C GLU A 969 -21.99 0.53 47.27
N ALA A 970 -20.71 0.88 47.44
CA ALA A 970 -19.76 0.18 48.33
C ALA A 970 -19.17 1.01 49.48
N GLY A 971 -19.42 2.33 49.54
CA GLY A 971 -19.01 3.17 50.67
C GLY A 971 -17.51 3.28 50.90
N VAL A 972 -16.72 3.18 49.83
CA VAL A 972 -15.25 3.28 49.86
C VAL A 972 -14.73 4.42 49.02
N ARG A 973 -13.61 5.00 49.45
CA ARG A 973 -12.81 5.97 48.69
C ARG A 973 -11.39 5.44 48.55
N GLY A 974 -10.73 5.81 47.45
CA GLY A 974 -9.42 5.30 47.12
C GLY A 974 -8.77 6.04 45.96
N GLN A 975 -7.53 5.69 45.67
CA GLN A 975 -6.85 6.14 44.45
C GLN A 975 -7.24 5.21 43.30
N LEU A 976 -7.77 5.78 42.21
CA LEU A 976 -8.12 5.00 41.02
C LEU A 976 -6.84 4.58 40.28
N GLY A 977 -6.76 3.29 39.95
CA GLY A 977 -5.65 2.65 39.27
C GLY A 977 -5.90 2.41 37.77
N PRO A 978 -5.19 1.46 37.16
CA PRO A 978 -5.37 1.09 35.76
C PRO A 978 -6.75 0.45 35.50
N LEU A 979 -7.16 0.49 34.23
CA LEU A 979 -8.32 -0.23 33.72
C LEU A 979 -8.01 -1.74 33.70
N VAL A 980 -8.89 -2.54 34.30
CA VAL A 980 -8.78 -4.00 34.41
C VAL A 980 -9.46 -4.71 33.23
N SER A 981 -10.69 -4.27 32.90
CA SER A 981 -11.48 -4.90 31.85
C SER A 981 -12.58 -3.97 31.33
N ILE A 982 -12.93 -4.15 30.05
CA ILE A 982 -14.19 -3.65 29.48
C ILE A 982 -15.03 -4.88 29.13
N THR A 983 -16.23 -4.99 29.69
CA THR A 983 -17.17 -6.08 29.40
C THR A 983 -18.35 -5.57 28.60
N TYR A 984 -18.67 -6.21 27.48
CA TYR A 984 -19.87 -5.94 26.70
C TYR A 984 -20.95 -6.98 27.00
N LYS A 985 -22.16 -6.55 27.39
CA LYS A 985 -23.31 -7.44 27.60
C LYS A 985 -24.53 -6.96 26.83
N ARG A 986 -24.94 -7.73 25.82
CA ARG A 986 -26.20 -7.52 25.11
C ARG A 986 -27.39 -7.76 26.06
N LYS A 987 -28.30 -6.78 26.18
CA LYS A 987 -29.56 -6.88 26.93
C LYS A 987 -30.73 -6.51 26.01
N ARG A 988 -31.38 -7.50 25.39
CA ARG A 988 -32.54 -7.37 24.48
C ARG A 988 -32.37 -6.32 23.36
N ARG A 989 -32.52 -5.03 23.66
CA ARG A 989 -32.46 -3.88 22.74
C ARG A 989 -31.26 -2.93 22.95
N THR A 990 -30.35 -3.19 23.88
CA THR A 990 -29.13 -2.39 24.08
C THR A 990 -27.89 -3.26 24.28
N VAL A 991 -26.71 -2.68 24.07
CA VAL A 991 -25.41 -3.27 24.47
C VAL A 991 -24.92 -2.51 25.69
N VAL A 992 -24.65 -3.18 26.81
CA VAL A 992 -24.10 -2.55 28.00
C VAL A 992 -22.58 -2.74 27.99
N ALA A 993 -21.83 -1.67 27.74
CA ALA A 993 -20.38 -1.67 27.92
C ALA A 993 -20.05 -1.29 29.36
N THR A 994 -19.32 -2.11 30.12
CA THR A 994 -18.89 -1.78 31.49
C THR A 994 -17.38 -1.73 31.59
N GLU A 995 -16.83 -0.57 31.94
CA GLU A 995 -15.43 -0.35 32.29
C GLU A 995 -15.21 -0.66 33.78
N MET A 996 -14.16 -1.41 34.12
CA MET A 996 -13.80 -1.77 35.50
C MET A 996 -12.36 -1.38 35.78
N HIS A 997 -12.12 -0.55 36.79
CA HIS A 997 -10.79 -0.07 37.22
C HIS A 997 -10.37 -0.68 38.56
N ILE A 998 -9.05 -0.73 38.85
CA ILE A 998 -8.60 -0.97 40.22
C ILE A 998 -8.89 0.28 41.06
N LEU A 999 -9.35 0.10 42.30
CA LEU A 999 -9.44 1.19 43.28
C LEU A 999 -8.66 0.80 44.54
N TYR A 1000 -7.53 1.46 44.79
CA TYR A 1000 -6.74 1.26 46.00
C TYR A 1000 -7.42 1.97 47.17
N VAL A 1001 -8.14 1.22 48.00
CA VAL A 1001 -9.02 1.79 49.05
C VAL A 1001 -8.18 2.43 50.16
N THR A 1002 -8.39 3.72 50.37
CA THR A 1002 -7.75 4.53 51.41
C THR A 1002 -8.69 4.81 52.59
N GLN A 1003 -10.01 4.81 52.36
CA GLN A 1003 -11.02 5.07 53.38
C GLN A 1003 -12.26 4.19 53.15
N GLN A 1004 -12.80 3.62 54.23
CA GLN A 1004 -14.08 2.92 54.26
C GLN A 1004 -15.00 3.66 55.24
N LEU A 1005 -16.14 4.15 54.76
CA LEU A 1005 -17.11 4.90 55.58
C LEU A 1005 -17.94 3.96 56.45
N SER A 1006 -18.32 4.34 57.67
CA SER A 1006 -19.22 3.53 58.52
C SER A 1006 -20.64 3.44 57.96
N HIS A 1007 -21.13 4.53 57.35
CA HIS A 1007 -22.41 4.67 56.67
C HIS A 1007 -22.19 5.18 55.24
N TRP A 1008 -23.01 4.75 54.29
CA TRP A 1008 -22.90 5.14 52.87
C TRP A 1008 -24.24 5.05 52.14
N GLY A 1009 -24.32 5.58 50.91
CA GLY A 1009 -25.58 5.83 50.20
C GLY A 1009 -26.53 4.63 50.05
N GLU A 1010 -25.98 3.41 49.93
CA GLU A 1010 -26.76 2.18 49.81
C GLU A 1010 -26.55 1.19 50.98
N ASP A 1011 -26.13 1.66 52.17
CA ASP A 1011 -25.84 0.80 53.33
C ASP A 1011 -27.06 0.00 53.85
N GLY A 1012 -28.26 0.56 53.74
CA GLY A 1012 -29.52 -0.14 54.01
C GLY A 1012 -30.01 -1.06 52.88
N GLN A 1013 -29.35 -1.07 51.72
CA GLN A 1013 -29.75 -1.85 50.54
C GLN A 1013 -28.75 -2.94 50.15
N ARG A 1014 -27.47 -2.78 50.51
CA ARG A 1014 -26.40 -3.71 50.13
C ARG A 1014 -25.51 -4.06 51.31
N VAL A 1015 -25.20 -5.35 51.41
CA VAL A 1015 -24.10 -5.82 52.27
C VAL A 1015 -22.83 -5.83 51.43
N ARG A 1016 -21.74 -5.27 52.00
CA ARG A 1016 -20.40 -5.32 51.43
C ARG A 1016 -19.49 -6.16 52.32
N ARG A 1017 -18.58 -6.93 51.74
CA ARG A 1017 -17.65 -7.79 52.48
C ARG A 1017 -16.31 -7.86 51.76
N TRP A 1018 -15.22 -7.86 52.54
CA TRP A 1018 -13.88 -8.13 52.04
C TRP A 1018 -13.66 -9.64 51.90
N PHE A 1019 -13.04 -10.03 50.80
CA PHE A 1019 -12.70 -11.40 50.44
C PHE A 1019 -11.23 -11.43 50.02
N THR A 1020 -10.50 -12.49 50.34
CA THR A 1020 -9.27 -12.82 49.61
C THR A 1020 -9.59 -13.08 48.13
N MET A 1021 -8.62 -12.93 47.22
CA MET A 1021 -8.85 -13.22 45.79
C MET A 1021 -9.39 -14.64 45.57
N ASP A 1022 -8.91 -15.64 46.33
CA ASP A 1022 -9.34 -17.03 46.19
C ASP A 1022 -10.76 -17.28 46.74
N GLU A 1023 -11.21 -16.55 47.76
CA GLU A 1023 -12.60 -16.57 48.21
C GLU A 1023 -13.53 -15.84 47.24
N ALA A 1024 -13.09 -14.69 46.69
CA ALA A 1024 -13.82 -13.94 45.69
C ALA A 1024 -14.08 -14.79 44.43
N ALA A 1025 -13.09 -15.57 43.99
CA ALA A 1025 -13.22 -16.51 42.88
C ALA A 1025 -14.27 -17.61 43.13
N LYS A 1026 -14.53 -17.97 44.40
CA LYS A 1026 -15.54 -18.98 44.76
C LYS A 1026 -16.97 -18.42 44.84
N VAL A 1027 -17.14 -17.14 45.15
CA VAL A 1027 -18.47 -16.52 45.31
C VAL A 1027 -18.96 -15.72 44.10
N LEU A 1028 -18.09 -15.38 43.15
CA LEU A 1028 -18.45 -14.68 41.92
C LEU A 1028 -19.04 -15.65 40.88
N THR A 1029 -20.36 -15.75 40.81
CA THR A 1029 -21.07 -16.69 39.92
C THR A 1029 -21.11 -16.30 38.43
N LYS A 1030 -20.48 -15.19 38.04
CA LYS A 1030 -20.55 -14.65 36.66
C LYS A 1030 -19.15 -14.60 36.08
N GLU A 1031 -18.93 -15.36 35.01
CA GLU A 1031 -17.65 -15.52 34.32
C GLU A 1031 -16.93 -14.19 34.03
N TYR A 1032 -17.63 -13.18 33.54
CA TYR A 1032 -17.00 -11.88 33.27
C TYR A 1032 -16.44 -11.19 34.53
N LEU A 1033 -17.04 -11.42 35.71
CA LEU A 1033 -16.50 -10.90 36.99
C LEU A 1033 -15.30 -11.72 37.46
N LEU A 1034 -15.27 -13.03 37.19
CA LEU A 1034 -14.09 -13.87 37.41
C LEU A 1034 -12.93 -13.43 36.51
N ASN A 1035 -13.19 -13.16 35.23
CA ASN A 1035 -12.19 -12.65 34.30
C ASN A 1035 -11.69 -11.24 34.69
N THR A 1036 -12.56 -10.38 35.22
CA THR A 1036 -12.15 -9.11 35.86
C THR A 1036 -11.27 -9.36 37.10
N LEU A 1037 -11.60 -10.32 37.96
CA LEU A 1037 -10.83 -10.66 39.16
C LEU A 1037 -9.44 -11.22 38.81
N VAL A 1038 -9.34 -12.13 37.84
CA VAL A 1038 -8.07 -12.70 37.36
C VAL A 1038 -7.14 -11.61 36.84
N ARG A 1039 -7.64 -10.70 35.98
CA ARG A 1039 -6.84 -9.56 35.51
C ARG A 1039 -6.45 -8.59 36.62
N ALA A 1040 -7.32 -8.38 37.62
CA ALA A 1040 -6.94 -7.56 38.78
C ALA A 1040 -5.79 -8.22 39.57
N ARG A 1041 -5.82 -9.54 39.73
CA ARG A 1041 -4.74 -10.32 40.37
C ARG A 1041 -3.41 -10.23 39.61
N GLU A 1042 -3.45 -10.34 38.28
CA GLU A 1042 -2.28 -10.15 37.40
C GLU A 1042 -1.67 -8.76 37.55
N ILE A 1043 -2.49 -7.70 37.49
CA ILE A 1043 -2.04 -6.30 37.62
C ILE A 1043 -1.47 -6.01 39.02
N LEU A 1044 -1.96 -6.68 40.06
CA LEU A 1044 -1.50 -6.52 41.44
C LEU A 1044 -0.28 -7.40 41.81
N GLY A 1045 0.18 -8.26 40.90
CA GLY A 1045 1.36 -9.10 41.11
C GLY A 1045 1.17 -10.28 42.06
N GLU A 1046 -0.07 -10.69 42.34
CA GLU A 1046 -0.35 -11.89 43.15
C GLU A 1046 -0.19 -13.18 42.32
N GLY A 1047 1.01 -13.72 42.34
CA GLY A 1047 1.36 -14.97 41.63
C GLY A 1047 0.34 -16.10 41.84
N THR A 1048 0.08 -16.84 40.76
CA THR A 1048 -0.74 -18.05 40.78
C THR A 1048 0.00 -19.17 41.50
N HIS A 1049 -0.40 -19.49 42.73
CA HIS A 1049 -0.07 -20.78 43.30
C HIS A 1049 -0.83 -21.86 42.54
N SER A 1050 -0.09 -22.73 41.86
CA SER A 1050 -0.56 -24.04 41.43
C SER A 1050 -0.94 -24.86 42.66
N GLY A 1051 -2.23 -24.89 42.98
CA GLY A 1051 -2.81 -25.76 43.99
C GLY A 1051 -3.85 -26.65 43.33
N GLU A 1052 -3.65 -27.95 43.41
CA GLU A 1052 -4.58 -28.96 42.91
C GLU A 1052 -5.95 -28.79 43.59
N VAL A 1053 -7.01 -28.79 42.78
CA VAL A 1053 -8.37 -29.00 43.26
C VAL A 1053 -8.90 -30.25 42.56
N GLU A 1054 -8.42 -31.39 43.02
CA GLU A 1054 -9.14 -32.66 42.81
C GLU A 1054 -10.45 -32.65 43.62
N GLY A 1055 -11.46 -33.36 43.12
CA GLY A 1055 -12.55 -33.87 43.96
C GLY A 1055 -13.94 -33.26 43.73
N GLU A 1056 -14.82 -34.11 43.20
CA GLU A 1056 -16.25 -34.20 43.55
C GLU A 1056 -17.20 -33.06 43.16
N ARG A 1057 -17.75 -33.17 41.94
CA ARG A 1057 -19.21 -33.11 41.75
C ARG A 1057 -19.68 -34.24 40.84
N GLU A 1058 -20.62 -35.03 41.36
CA GLU A 1058 -21.20 -36.21 40.69
C GLU A 1058 -21.96 -35.82 39.41
N SER A 1059 -21.79 -36.62 38.36
CA SER A 1059 -22.56 -36.51 37.12
C SER A 1059 -23.82 -37.38 37.18
N THR A 1060 -24.99 -36.74 37.31
CA THR A 1060 -26.29 -37.38 37.06
C THR A 1060 -26.80 -37.01 35.67
N ALA A 1061 -26.45 -37.84 34.68
CA ALA A 1061 -27.04 -37.74 33.34
C ALA A 1061 -28.32 -38.61 33.25
N PRO A 1062 -29.44 -38.10 32.73
CA PRO A 1062 -30.52 -38.95 32.23
C PRO A 1062 -30.23 -39.39 30.80
N GLN A 1063 -30.46 -40.68 30.52
CA GLN A 1063 -30.27 -41.29 29.21
C GLN A 1063 -31.28 -40.78 28.17
N ALA A 1064 -30.85 -40.66 26.91
CA ALA A 1064 -31.68 -40.98 25.76
C ALA A 1064 -30.82 -41.43 24.57
N SER A 1065 -31.14 -42.60 24.04
CA SER A 1065 -30.68 -43.18 22.77
C SER A 1065 -31.89 -43.92 22.18
N PRO A 1066 -31.96 -44.23 20.87
CA PRO A 1066 -30.92 -44.14 19.84
C PRO A 1066 -31.00 -42.88 18.97
#